data_AF-A0A838TUW5-F1
#
_entry.id   AF-A0A838TUW5-F1
#
_cell.length_a   1.000
_cell.length_b   1.000
_cell.length_c   1.000
_cell.angle_alpha   90.00
_cell.angle_beta   90.00
_cell.angle_gamma   90.00
#
_symmetry.space_group_name_H-M   'P 1'
#
loop_
_entity.id
_entity.type
_entity.pdbx_description
1 polymer ?
#
loop_
_entity_poly.entity_id
_entity_poly.type
_entity_poly.pdbx_seq_one_letter_code
_entity_poly.pdbx_strand_id
1 'polypeptide(L)'
;MEKFPSSETIEKQEDNKVLSGVFFKEKKDKNNNVIAWESSAKGRKIIRLQGTQSPGTDPHTIRIISDSNPADPYSGYFIGEIVVEEEPVEWPQIEYKVNDIEKKARQLHKVKNELYKETELSNTERMPLKPEEVLSKSRRPRVANKALINEESLERELEESLGKDNSPEKKLIKFKTANLRQALREEHDIESRLRSLRKEESEILKSMKEEPGSSELEALNEIREEINEEQWKKENLLVSSPEAYYGLHLKQLKKYKDDLENGRIAETPYVVKNIEDVVSHLNSGKPVMIYGHLGSGKTELAMHIAKNYILNDRPDIDQKIEESYKVWLEKNPNASLEEQKEERKELDSSHRSALVISGSKNMSSAELYGHQVLDIEKIKKEELEVFVKNVEKKYDDWIIENQDKLSSLPPEIAENEKNRAHERLLQTYLTQFKGGTISDFFIGPIYRAMAEGKPVIIDEVNAIPHELLISMNHILTRKVGDEVSVQQNSGSAITVKEGYGVIMTGNLNQGDDRYVDRQDMDPAFLSRIYKIEYDYLPQVTEGTIYSEAGGENELFQLLISKVMDDNGNLEVPEDTVDKLWNLAKVARVTQNVFAGKESNSAFYFKEGGQRAIQYMLKESVLSMRGLDKVLSQWQKEGYKYELDYYLWKEFVSQSTNPTDKAYLYQLFKDQFGFFTSSGWEQRPDYGTGGVVNSFDIKAPKIPLGRTIEFNGPRDTVDYIFGRGPSREAWPAGGKSVNPKKESVKEEKISNLSLEALAEIFNPVLVDLYKHSSFNLQPINPTPEIVKQNQLDYQIRENNDPRNNAEYVLNLDTAMINYDLIPSDKIKIFSLDEMVGKSLYEVGMYIKSKYSDKYWIPGLDYYKYTSNKHPEFLQKNKFVFMFGSLVAGMHVSWSVPFLYNSEDISISADYTGLSEVWGTQDNIVLIEK
;
A
#
# COMPACT_ATOMS: atom_id res chain seq x y z
N MET A 1 -74.50 23.92 -17.34
CA MET A 1 -75.06 24.66 -16.18
C MET A 1 -74.94 23.70 -15.03
N GLU A 2 -74.14 23.88 -13.97
CA GLU A 2 -73.64 25.00 -13.16
C GLU A 2 -72.57 24.31 -12.24
N LYS A 3 -71.47 24.85 -11.72
CA LYS A 3 -70.96 26.20 -11.43
C LYS A 3 -69.42 26.14 -11.47
N PHE A 4 -68.79 27.21 -11.95
CA PHE A 4 -67.36 27.49 -11.76
C PHE A 4 -67.04 27.67 -10.27
N PRO A 5 -65.88 27.20 -9.77
CA PRO A 5 -65.29 27.76 -8.57
C PRO A 5 -64.69 29.14 -8.92
N SER A 6 -65.01 30.09 -8.05
CA SER A 6 -64.62 31.49 -8.07
C SER A 6 -63.09 31.69 -8.11
N SER A 7 -62.70 32.67 -8.91
CA SER A 7 -61.46 33.44 -8.80
C SER A 7 -61.24 34.00 -7.39
N GLU A 8 -59.98 34.29 -7.07
CA GLU A 8 -59.42 34.87 -5.82
C GLU A 8 -58.90 33.78 -4.88
N THR A 9 -57.62 33.40 -4.93
CA THR A 9 -56.47 34.26 -4.59
C THR A 9 -55.37 34.22 -5.66
N ILE A 10 -55.20 35.32 -6.41
CA ILE A 10 -53.94 35.60 -7.12
C ILE A 10 -52.99 36.14 -6.05
N GLU A 11 -52.09 35.31 -5.52
CA GLU A 11 -50.92 35.82 -4.82
C GLU A 11 -50.07 36.57 -5.83
N LYS A 12 -50.02 37.89 -5.62
CA LYS A 12 -49.36 38.89 -6.44
C LYS A 12 -47.85 38.85 -6.21
N GLN A 13 -47.12 39.08 -7.31
CA GLN A 13 -45.69 39.41 -7.42
C GLN A 13 -44.72 38.26 -7.12
N GLU A 14 -44.13 37.68 -8.18
CA GLU A 14 -42.91 36.85 -8.09
C GLU A 14 -41.62 37.67 -7.92
N ASP A 15 -41.73 38.97 -7.63
CA ASP A 15 -40.59 39.84 -7.38
C ASP A 15 -39.77 39.31 -6.18
N ASN A 16 -38.45 39.21 -6.33
CA ASN A 16 -37.48 38.57 -5.41
C ASN A 16 -37.50 37.04 -5.28
N LYS A 17 -38.26 36.32 -6.12
CA LYS A 17 -38.21 34.85 -6.13
C LYS A 17 -36.86 34.35 -6.67
N VAL A 18 -36.20 33.46 -5.93
CA VAL A 18 -34.91 32.86 -6.32
C VAL A 18 -35.14 31.49 -6.95
N LEU A 19 -34.59 31.28 -8.14
CA LEU A 19 -34.70 30.07 -8.94
C LEU A 19 -33.30 29.50 -9.21
N SER A 20 -33.04 28.25 -8.85
CA SER A 20 -31.78 27.56 -9.14
C SER A 20 -31.88 26.67 -10.38
N GLY A 21 -30.75 26.38 -11.03
CA GLY A 21 -30.71 25.42 -12.14
C GLY A 21 -31.14 25.99 -13.49
N VAL A 22 -31.10 27.31 -13.69
CA VAL A 22 -31.64 27.96 -14.90
C VAL A 22 -30.56 28.04 -15.99
N PHE A 23 -30.85 27.46 -17.16
CA PHE A 23 -30.03 27.56 -18.37
C PHE A 23 -30.50 28.70 -19.27
N PHE A 24 -29.58 29.37 -19.94
CA PHE A 24 -29.86 30.47 -20.85
C PHE A 24 -29.40 30.17 -22.28
N LYS A 25 -30.15 30.68 -23.26
CA LYS A 25 -29.81 30.63 -24.69
C LYS A 25 -29.78 32.03 -25.28
N GLU A 26 -28.93 32.20 -26.28
CA GLU A 26 -28.82 33.45 -27.04
C GLU A 26 -30.11 33.78 -27.77
N LYS A 27 -30.63 34.99 -27.58
CA LYS A 27 -31.64 35.59 -28.44
C LYS A 27 -30.98 36.56 -29.40
N LYS A 28 -31.15 36.34 -30.70
CA LYS A 28 -30.55 37.17 -31.76
C LYS A 28 -31.57 38.04 -32.48
N ASP A 29 -31.15 39.22 -32.93
CA ASP A 29 -31.94 40.06 -33.83
C ASP A 29 -31.89 39.58 -35.30
N LYS A 30 -32.56 40.29 -36.20
CA LYS A 30 -32.57 39.98 -37.65
C LYS A 30 -31.19 40.11 -38.31
N ASN A 31 -30.25 40.78 -37.66
CA ASN A 31 -28.87 40.98 -38.11
C ASN A 31 -27.89 40.04 -37.39
N ASN A 32 -28.40 39.02 -36.68
CA ASN A 32 -27.64 38.01 -35.95
C ASN A 32 -26.86 38.53 -34.71
N ASN A 33 -27.18 39.72 -34.21
CA ASN A 33 -26.59 40.25 -32.98
C ASN A 33 -27.34 39.72 -31.75
N VAL A 34 -26.62 39.33 -30.69
CA VAL A 34 -27.22 38.90 -29.42
C VAL A 34 -27.85 40.11 -28.71
N ILE A 35 -29.16 40.05 -28.49
CA ILE A 35 -29.95 41.13 -27.88
C ILE A 35 -30.44 40.79 -26.46
N ALA A 36 -30.49 39.52 -26.09
CA ALA A 36 -30.85 39.06 -24.75
C ALA A 36 -30.44 37.59 -24.54
N TRP A 37 -30.46 37.16 -23.28
CA TRP A 37 -30.29 35.76 -22.89
C TRP A 37 -31.60 35.26 -22.27
N GLU A 38 -32.21 34.23 -22.84
CA GLU A 38 -33.54 33.72 -22.48
C GLU A 38 -33.48 32.27 -21.96
N SER A 39 -34.23 31.98 -20.89
CA SER A 39 -34.26 30.63 -20.31
C SER A 39 -35.06 29.63 -21.14
N SER A 40 -34.66 28.35 -21.11
CA SER A 40 -35.26 27.28 -21.95
C SER A 40 -36.51 26.62 -21.36
N ALA A 41 -37.28 27.29 -20.50
CA ALA A 41 -38.41 26.67 -19.81
C ALA A 41 -39.66 26.52 -20.72
N LYS A 42 -40.24 25.32 -20.75
CA LYS A 42 -41.56 25.05 -21.34
C LYS A 42 -42.61 25.13 -20.23
N GLY A 43 -43.53 26.09 -20.31
CA GLY A 43 -44.72 26.16 -19.43
C GLY A 43 -44.75 27.24 -18.33
N ARG A 44 -43.82 28.19 -18.33
CA ARG A 44 -43.84 29.44 -17.52
C ARG A 44 -43.34 30.61 -18.38
N LYS A 45 -43.52 31.86 -17.90
CA LYS A 45 -42.89 33.04 -18.55
C LYS A 45 -41.38 32.83 -18.70
N ILE A 46 -40.84 33.27 -19.84
CA ILE A 46 -39.41 33.18 -20.14
C ILE A 46 -38.65 34.14 -19.21
N ILE A 47 -37.49 33.72 -18.70
CA ILE A 47 -36.63 34.58 -17.88
C ILE A 47 -35.59 35.22 -18.80
N ARG A 48 -35.46 36.55 -18.75
CA ARG A 48 -34.41 37.34 -19.38
C ARG A 48 -33.40 37.80 -18.36
N LEU A 49 -32.12 37.68 -18.66
CA LEU A 49 -31.07 38.25 -17.83
C LEU A 49 -31.00 39.77 -17.97
N GLN A 50 -30.75 40.46 -16.85
CA GLN A 50 -30.44 41.88 -16.85
C GLN A 50 -29.01 42.11 -17.37
N GLY A 51 -28.89 42.66 -18.59
CA GLY A 51 -27.60 42.97 -19.24
C GLY A 51 -27.31 42.11 -20.48
N THR A 52 -26.27 42.47 -21.23
CA THR A 52 -25.88 41.80 -22.48
C THR A 52 -24.72 40.81 -22.32
N GLN A 53 -24.11 40.71 -21.13
CA GLN A 53 -22.99 39.81 -20.87
C GLN A 53 -23.44 38.34 -20.93
N SER A 54 -22.60 37.49 -21.51
CA SER A 54 -22.88 36.06 -21.62
C SER A 54 -22.85 35.39 -20.24
N PRO A 55 -23.91 34.67 -19.84
CA PRO A 55 -23.92 33.92 -18.58
C PRO A 55 -23.02 32.68 -18.63
N GLY A 56 -22.66 32.19 -19.82
CA GLY A 56 -22.00 30.89 -20.00
C GLY A 56 -23.01 29.76 -20.27
N THR A 57 -22.54 28.52 -20.28
CA THR A 57 -23.35 27.32 -20.57
C THR A 57 -23.92 26.66 -19.32
N ASP A 58 -23.54 27.14 -18.15
CA ASP A 58 -23.79 26.47 -16.88
C ASP A 58 -25.17 26.87 -16.30
N PRO A 59 -25.74 26.06 -15.41
CA PRO A 59 -26.97 26.42 -14.72
C PRO A 59 -26.71 27.50 -13.65
N HIS A 60 -27.52 28.56 -13.65
CA HIS A 60 -27.38 29.67 -12.70
C HIS A 60 -28.51 29.74 -11.67
N THR A 61 -28.20 30.35 -10.52
CA THR A 61 -29.21 30.80 -9.55
C THR A 61 -29.61 32.23 -9.88
N ILE A 62 -30.90 32.44 -10.13
CA ILE A 62 -31.46 33.70 -10.64
C ILE A 62 -32.45 34.26 -9.63
N ARG A 63 -32.30 35.54 -9.29
CA ARG A 63 -33.32 36.29 -8.55
C ARG A 63 -34.18 37.04 -9.56
N ILE A 64 -35.50 36.85 -9.51
CA ILE A 64 -36.45 37.63 -10.33
C ILE A 64 -36.51 39.04 -9.77
N ILE A 65 -36.23 40.03 -10.61
CA ILE A 65 -36.20 41.46 -10.27
C ILE A 65 -37.52 42.13 -10.64
N SER A 66 -38.12 41.72 -11.76
CA SER A 66 -39.39 42.30 -12.22
C SER A 66 -40.15 41.39 -13.19
N ASP A 67 -41.47 41.47 -13.18
CA ASP A 67 -42.37 40.84 -14.15
C ASP A 67 -42.87 41.85 -15.21
N SER A 68 -42.67 41.56 -16.50
CA SER A 68 -43.10 42.42 -17.60
C SER A 68 -44.62 42.48 -17.80
N ASN A 69 -45.39 41.53 -17.25
CA ASN A 69 -46.85 41.55 -17.31
C ASN A 69 -47.49 40.86 -16.08
N PRO A 70 -47.52 41.52 -14.91
CA PRO A 70 -47.98 40.92 -13.66
C PRO A 70 -49.45 40.46 -13.65
N ALA A 71 -50.25 40.91 -14.62
CA ALA A 71 -51.69 40.63 -14.71
C ALA A 71 -52.03 39.27 -15.35
N ASP A 72 -51.08 38.65 -16.07
CA ASP A 72 -51.28 37.37 -16.75
C ASP A 72 -50.09 36.43 -16.49
N PRO A 73 -50.28 35.26 -15.86
CA PRO A 73 -49.21 34.33 -15.55
C PRO A 73 -48.63 33.59 -16.78
N TYR A 74 -49.27 33.68 -17.95
CA TYR A 74 -48.87 32.96 -19.16
C TYR A 74 -48.31 33.86 -20.27
N SER A 75 -48.38 35.19 -20.14
CA SER A 75 -47.83 36.14 -21.12
C SER A 75 -46.84 37.12 -20.49
N GLY A 76 -45.81 37.53 -21.23
CA GLY A 76 -44.71 38.37 -20.74
C GLY A 76 -43.43 37.57 -20.42
N TYR A 77 -42.47 38.24 -19.78
CA TYR A 77 -41.17 37.68 -19.37
C TYR A 77 -40.78 38.21 -17.98
N PHE A 78 -40.01 37.41 -17.25
CA PHE A 78 -39.34 37.86 -16.04
C PHE A 78 -37.99 38.48 -16.41
N ILE A 79 -37.59 39.54 -15.73
CA ILE A 79 -36.20 40.01 -15.73
C ILE A 79 -35.55 39.48 -14.47
N GLY A 80 -34.43 38.78 -14.60
CA GLY A 80 -33.68 38.23 -13.47
C GLY A 80 -32.20 38.62 -13.48
N GLU A 81 -31.60 38.67 -12.31
CA GLU A 81 -30.16 38.84 -12.10
C GLU A 81 -29.54 37.51 -11.67
N ILE A 82 -28.31 37.25 -12.12
CA ILE A 82 -27.53 36.13 -11.59
C ILE A 82 -27.18 36.49 -10.14
N VAL A 83 -27.60 35.65 -9.21
CA VAL A 83 -27.10 35.69 -7.85
C VAL A 83 -25.70 35.11 -7.89
N VAL A 84 -24.70 35.98 -7.90
CA VAL A 84 -23.33 35.59 -7.56
C VAL A 84 -23.38 35.22 -6.09
N GLU A 85 -23.35 33.93 -5.76
CA GLU A 85 -23.19 33.51 -4.36
C GLU A 85 -21.83 34.03 -3.91
N GLU A 86 -21.82 35.12 -3.14
CA GLU A 86 -20.62 35.62 -2.49
C GLU A 86 -20.05 34.50 -1.62
N GLU A 87 -18.74 34.26 -1.74
CA GLU A 87 -18.05 33.32 -0.88
C GLU A 87 -18.31 33.73 0.58
N PRO A 88 -18.65 32.78 1.47
CA PRO A 88 -18.76 33.10 2.88
C PRO A 88 -17.41 33.68 3.35
N VAL A 89 -17.43 34.89 3.91
CA VAL A 89 -16.24 35.62 4.38
C VAL A 89 -15.40 34.79 5.39
N GLU A 90 -16.02 33.80 6.03
CA GLU A 90 -15.42 32.86 7.00
C GLU A 90 -15.53 31.39 6.56
N TRP A 91 -15.32 31.08 5.28
CA TRP A 91 -15.44 29.71 4.78
C TRP A 91 -14.46 28.69 5.41
N PRO A 92 -13.20 29.04 5.80
CA PRO A 92 -12.33 28.09 6.49
C PRO A 92 -12.88 27.65 7.86
N GLN A 93 -13.52 28.57 8.58
CA GLN A 93 -14.19 28.27 9.85
C GLN A 93 -15.40 27.34 9.62
N ILE A 94 -16.13 27.55 8.53
CA ILE A 94 -17.22 26.65 8.11
C ILE A 94 -16.68 25.24 7.82
N GLU A 95 -15.52 25.09 7.17
CA GLU A 95 -14.92 23.79 6.91
C GLU A 95 -14.52 23.06 8.20
N TYR A 96 -13.85 23.76 9.12
CA TYR A 96 -13.52 23.21 10.44
C TYR A 96 -14.78 22.74 11.18
N LYS A 97 -15.82 23.59 11.21
CA LYS A 97 -17.10 23.26 11.84
C LYS A 97 -17.78 22.07 11.18
N VAL A 98 -17.73 21.95 9.85
CA VAL A 98 -18.26 20.78 9.13
C VAL A 98 -17.49 19.50 9.46
N ASN A 99 -16.17 19.56 9.60
CA ASN A 99 -15.38 18.39 10.02
C ASN A 99 -15.76 17.93 11.43
N ASP A 100 -15.96 18.86 12.37
CA ASP A 100 -16.46 18.55 13.73
C ASP A 100 -17.88 17.95 13.70
N ILE A 101 -18.78 18.51 12.88
CA ILE A 101 -20.13 17.97 12.66
C ILE A 101 -20.06 16.53 12.11
N GLU A 102 -19.20 16.26 11.13
CA GLU A 102 -19.00 14.90 10.59
C GLU A 102 -18.52 13.92 11.67
N LYS A 103 -17.58 14.35 12.53
CA LYS A 103 -17.05 13.55 13.65
C LYS A 103 -18.15 13.22 14.67
N LYS A 104 -18.93 14.22 15.10
CA LYS A 104 -20.07 14.04 16.02
C LYS A 104 -21.17 13.16 15.42
N ALA A 105 -21.47 13.33 14.13
CA ALA A 105 -22.45 12.49 13.43
C ALA A 105 -22.03 11.01 13.41
N ARG A 106 -20.73 10.73 13.28
CA ARG A 106 -20.19 9.36 13.37
C ARG A 106 -20.30 8.79 14.79
N GLN A 107 -19.99 9.57 15.82
CA GLN A 107 -20.20 9.18 17.21
C GLN A 107 -21.68 8.84 17.46
N LEU A 108 -22.59 9.69 17.01
CA LEU A 108 -24.03 9.47 17.15
C LEU A 108 -24.49 8.19 16.44
N HIS A 109 -24.03 7.96 15.21
CA HIS A 109 -24.37 6.75 14.47
C HIS A 109 -23.89 5.48 15.19
N LYS A 110 -22.70 5.52 15.79
CA LYS A 110 -22.16 4.41 16.58
C LYS A 110 -23.00 4.14 17.83
N VAL A 111 -23.34 5.18 18.59
CA VAL A 111 -24.21 5.06 19.78
C VAL A 111 -25.57 4.47 19.40
N LYS A 112 -26.14 4.88 18.27
CA LYS A 112 -27.37 4.30 17.71
C LYS A 112 -27.24 2.81 17.40
N ASN A 113 -26.12 2.39 16.81
CA ASN A 113 -25.85 0.99 16.52
C ASN A 113 -25.64 0.17 17.81
N GLU A 114 -25.01 0.74 18.84
CA GLU A 114 -24.89 0.10 20.16
C GLU A 114 -26.27 -0.12 20.79
N LEU A 115 -27.14 0.91 20.77
CA LEU A 115 -28.51 0.80 21.26
C LEU A 115 -29.32 -0.25 20.49
N TYR A 116 -29.17 -0.31 19.17
CA TYR A 116 -29.79 -1.36 18.36
C TYR A 116 -29.29 -2.76 18.78
N LYS A 117 -27.98 -2.96 18.95
CA LYS A 117 -27.42 -4.24 19.40
C LYS A 117 -27.88 -4.63 20.81
N GLU A 118 -28.11 -3.64 21.68
CA GLU A 118 -28.58 -3.88 23.04
C GLU A 118 -30.07 -4.20 23.12
N THR A 119 -30.89 -3.55 22.29
CA THR A 119 -32.36 -3.55 22.43
C THR A 119 -33.10 -4.25 21.30
N GLU A 120 -32.43 -4.51 20.17
CA GLU A 120 -33.01 -4.96 18.89
C GLU A 120 -34.07 -4.00 18.31
N LEU A 121 -34.12 -2.75 18.81
CA LEU A 121 -35.04 -1.72 18.35
C LEU A 121 -34.29 -0.67 17.52
N SER A 122 -34.81 -0.40 16.33
CA SER A 122 -34.33 0.70 15.48
C SER A 122 -34.60 2.05 16.15
N ASN A 123 -33.90 3.10 15.68
CA ASN A 123 -34.13 4.45 16.21
C ASN A 123 -35.60 4.88 16.10
N THR A 124 -36.25 4.58 14.97
CA THR A 124 -37.66 4.89 14.73
C THR A 124 -38.61 4.15 15.68
N GLU A 125 -38.26 2.94 16.11
CA GLU A 125 -39.04 2.16 17.07
C GLU A 125 -38.82 2.62 18.51
N ARG A 126 -37.63 3.15 18.82
CA ARG A 126 -37.29 3.69 20.15
C ARG A 126 -37.90 5.08 20.40
N MET A 127 -37.96 5.95 19.39
CA MET A 127 -38.46 7.33 19.52
C MET A 127 -39.83 7.47 20.23
N PRO A 128 -40.86 6.64 19.97
CA PRO A 128 -42.14 6.78 20.66
C PRO A 128 -42.17 6.17 22.08
N LEU A 129 -41.12 5.44 22.49
CA LEU A 129 -41.04 4.74 23.76
C LEU A 129 -40.41 5.61 24.85
N LYS A 130 -40.79 5.37 26.10
CA LYS A 130 -40.10 5.98 27.25
C LYS A 130 -38.72 5.33 27.44
N PRO A 131 -37.71 6.05 27.98
CA PRO A 131 -36.40 5.47 28.28
C PRO A 131 -36.49 4.17 29.10
N GLU A 132 -37.39 4.12 30.08
CA GLU A 132 -37.64 2.92 30.92
C GLU A 132 -38.08 1.70 30.09
N GLU A 133 -38.91 1.91 29.07
CA GLU A 133 -39.41 0.86 28.18
C GLU A 133 -38.30 0.36 27.26
N VAL A 134 -37.46 1.26 26.74
CA VAL A 134 -36.27 0.91 25.94
C VAL A 134 -35.28 0.09 26.79
N LEU A 135 -35.01 0.53 28.02
CA LEU A 135 -34.11 -0.17 28.94
C LEU A 135 -34.64 -1.55 29.35
N SER A 136 -35.96 -1.73 29.43
CA SER A 136 -36.55 -3.04 29.73
C SER A 136 -36.32 -4.09 28.64
N LYS A 137 -36.06 -3.65 27.41
CA LYS A 137 -35.75 -4.51 26.25
C LYS A 137 -34.25 -4.76 26.09
N SER A 138 -33.41 -4.05 26.83
CA SER A 138 -31.96 -4.15 26.72
C SER A 138 -31.41 -5.43 27.36
N ARG A 139 -30.48 -6.09 26.66
CA ARG A 139 -29.69 -7.20 27.22
C ARG A 139 -28.83 -6.74 28.40
N ARG A 140 -28.31 -5.50 28.37
CA ARG A 140 -27.46 -4.90 29.41
C ARG A 140 -27.96 -3.48 29.75
N PRO A 141 -28.94 -3.33 30.66
CA PRO A 141 -29.61 -2.04 30.90
C PRO A 141 -28.69 -0.88 31.28
N ARG A 142 -27.59 -1.15 32.01
CA ARG A 142 -26.62 -0.09 32.36
C ARG A 142 -25.88 0.47 31.14
N VAL A 143 -25.57 -0.40 30.17
CA VAL A 143 -24.88 -0.01 28.92
C VAL A 143 -25.85 0.80 28.06
N ALA A 144 -27.06 0.29 27.86
CA ALA A 144 -28.09 1.00 27.10
C ALA A 144 -28.45 2.36 27.71
N ASN A 145 -28.50 2.49 29.05
CA ASN A 145 -28.77 3.77 29.69
C ASN A 145 -27.68 4.81 29.42
N LYS A 146 -26.40 4.39 29.46
CA LYS A 146 -25.29 5.29 29.14
C LYS A 146 -25.32 5.69 27.66
N ALA A 147 -25.63 4.76 26.78
CA ALA A 147 -25.78 5.02 25.35
C ALA A 147 -26.96 5.98 25.05
N LEU A 148 -28.10 5.85 25.73
CA LEU A 148 -29.23 6.79 25.58
C LEU A 148 -28.85 8.23 25.98
N ILE A 149 -28.14 8.39 27.11
CA ILE A 149 -27.68 9.71 27.56
C ILE A 149 -26.71 10.32 26.53
N ASN A 150 -25.79 9.51 26.00
CA ASN A 150 -24.84 9.95 24.98
C ASN A 150 -25.55 10.32 23.65
N GLU A 151 -26.56 9.55 23.25
CA GLU A 151 -27.36 9.82 22.04
C GLU A 151 -28.03 11.19 22.15
N GLU A 152 -28.72 11.48 23.26
CA GLU A 152 -29.42 12.75 23.47
C GLU A 152 -28.44 13.95 23.48
N SER A 153 -27.28 13.80 24.14
CA SER A 153 -26.25 14.86 24.17
C SER A 153 -25.72 15.16 22.76
N LEU A 154 -25.37 14.12 22.01
CA LEU A 154 -24.81 14.28 20.65
C LEU A 154 -25.84 14.82 19.66
N GLU A 155 -27.11 14.43 19.76
CA GLU A 155 -28.19 14.98 18.94
C GLU A 155 -28.36 16.48 19.17
N ARG A 156 -28.37 16.91 20.44
CA ARG A 156 -28.46 18.33 20.79
C ARG A 156 -27.29 19.14 20.24
N GLU A 157 -26.06 18.66 20.43
CA GLU A 157 -24.86 19.32 19.91
C GLU A 157 -24.86 19.40 18.36
N LEU A 158 -25.35 18.36 17.69
CA LEU A 158 -25.47 18.34 16.23
C LEU A 158 -26.55 19.32 15.75
N GLU A 159 -27.71 19.37 16.38
CA GLU A 159 -28.78 20.33 16.06
C GLU A 159 -28.34 21.78 16.27
N GLU A 160 -27.58 22.07 17.32
CA GLU A 160 -27.01 23.40 17.57
C GLU A 160 -25.95 23.78 16.53
N SER A 161 -25.18 22.79 16.06
CA SER A 161 -24.08 23.00 15.10
C SER A 161 -24.58 23.08 13.65
N LEU A 162 -25.58 22.28 13.29
CA LEU A 162 -26.21 22.20 11.97
C LEU A 162 -27.22 23.34 11.80
N GLY A 163 -26.88 24.34 10.98
CA GLY A 163 -27.80 25.41 10.64
C GLY A 163 -29.08 24.95 9.89
N LYS A 164 -29.91 25.94 9.52
CA LYS A 164 -31.10 25.74 8.68
C LYS A 164 -30.73 25.14 7.32
N ASP A 165 -31.70 24.61 6.56
CA ASP A 165 -31.45 23.84 5.32
C ASP A 165 -30.64 24.54 4.22
N ASN A 166 -30.53 25.87 4.25
CA ASN A 166 -29.71 26.68 3.33
C ASN A 166 -28.39 27.18 3.95
N SER A 167 -27.98 26.66 5.11
CA SER A 167 -26.74 27.10 5.75
C SER A 167 -25.50 26.69 4.93
N PRO A 168 -24.39 27.45 5.04
CA PRO A 168 -23.13 27.09 4.40
C PRO A 168 -22.66 25.68 4.77
N GLU A 169 -22.82 25.25 6.03
CA GLU A 169 -22.42 23.91 6.50
C GLU A 169 -23.14 22.80 5.71
N LYS A 170 -24.47 22.88 5.59
CA LYS A 170 -25.25 21.87 4.85
C LYS A 170 -24.95 21.87 3.36
N LYS A 171 -24.66 23.05 2.76
CA LYS A 171 -24.20 23.14 1.36
C LYS A 171 -22.85 22.45 1.19
N LEU A 172 -21.90 22.71 2.09
CA LEU A 172 -20.57 22.11 2.05
C LEU A 172 -20.63 20.57 2.23
N ILE A 173 -21.44 20.06 3.16
CA ILE A 173 -21.63 18.60 3.33
C ILE A 173 -22.14 17.94 2.04
N LYS A 174 -23.14 18.54 1.37
CA LYS A 174 -23.64 18.04 0.08
C LYS A 174 -22.55 18.04 -0.98
N PHE A 175 -21.75 19.09 -1.03
CA PHE A 175 -20.63 19.21 -1.96
C PHE A 175 -19.57 18.14 -1.70
N LYS A 176 -19.10 17.99 -0.45
CA LYS A 176 -18.14 16.96 -0.06
C LYS A 176 -18.61 15.56 -0.45
N THR A 177 -19.90 15.28 -0.24
CA THR A 177 -20.50 13.99 -0.63
C THR A 177 -20.47 13.77 -2.15
N ALA A 178 -20.72 14.81 -2.94
CA ALA A 178 -20.66 14.74 -4.41
C ALA A 178 -19.23 14.51 -4.91
N ASN A 179 -18.25 15.27 -4.38
CA ASN A 179 -16.84 15.12 -4.72
C ASN A 179 -16.30 13.74 -4.36
N LEU A 180 -16.61 13.23 -3.17
CA LEU A 180 -16.21 11.88 -2.77
C LEU A 180 -16.76 10.83 -3.74
N ARG A 181 -18.04 10.93 -4.13
CA ARG A 181 -18.65 10.00 -5.10
C ARG A 181 -17.99 10.09 -6.47
N GLN A 182 -17.59 11.29 -6.90
CA GLN A 182 -16.87 11.48 -8.14
C GLN A 182 -15.49 10.82 -8.07
N ALA A 183 -14.71 11.11 -7.02
CA ALA A 183 -13.39 10.52 -6.83
C ALA A 183 -13.42 8.99 -6.78
N LEU A 184 -14.40 8.40 -6.08
CA LEU A 184 -14.56 6.94 -6.03
C LEU A 184 -14.92 6.32 -7.40
N ARG A 185 -15.64 7.05 -8.25
CA ARG A 185 -15.94 6.59 -9.62
C ARG A 185 -14.71 6.68 -10.51
N GLU A 186 -14.02 7.82 -10.49
CA GLU A 186 -12.81 8.02 -11.28
C GLU A 186 -11.72 7.00 -10.90
N GLU A 187 -11.52 6.75 -9.61
CA GLU A 187 -10.58 5.73 -9.13
C GLU A 187 -10.99 4.32 -9.58
N HIS A 188 -12.29 3.99 -9.55
CA HIS A 188 -12.78 2.71 -10.05
C HIS A 188 -12.50 2.53 -11.56
N ASP A 189 -12.73 3.57 -12.35
CA ASP A 189 -12.49 3.55 -13.81
C ASP A 189 -10.98 3.37 -14.10
N ILE A 190 -10.12 4.09 -13.38
CA ILE A 190 -8.66 3.95 -13.47
C ILE A 190 -8.22 2.52 -13.09
N GLU A 191 -8.71 1.99 -11.97
CA GLU A 191 -8.37 0.62 -11.54
C GLU A 191 -8.87 -0.45 -12.51
N SER A 192 -10.02 -0.22 -13.16
CA SER A 192 -10.53 -1.10 -14.22
C SER A 192 -9.64 -1.06 -15.45
N ARG A 193 -9.19 0.12 -15.88
CA ARG A 193 -8.29 0.27 -17.03
C ARG A 193 -6.92 -0.36 -16.76
N LEU A 194 -6.33 -0.11 -15.59
CA LEU A 194 -5.07 -0.74 -15.16
C LEU A 194 -5.14 -2.26 -15.18
N ARG A 195 -6.25 -2.85 -14.68
CA ARG A 195 -6.44 -4.31 -14.73
C ARG A 195 -6.52 -4.83 -16.16
N SER A 196 -7.22 -4.12 -17.05
CA SER A 196 -7.32 -4.49 -18.48
C SER A 196 -5.95 -4.46 -19.15
N LEU A 197 -5.17 -3.40 -18.96
CA LEU A 197 -3.85 -3.23 -19.57
C LEU A 197 -2.85 -4.29 -19.08
N ARG A 198 -2.84 -4.59 -17.78
CA ARG A 198 -1.99 -5.65 -17.22
C ARG A 198 -2.35 -7.03 -17.75
N LYS A 199 -3.64 -7.28 -17.99
CA LYS A 199 -4.09 -8.52 -18.61
C LYS A 199 -3.59 -8.62 -20.06
N GLU A 200 -3.70 -7.54 -20.82
CA GLU A 200 -3.18 -7.46 -22.20
C GLU A 200 -1.66 -7.66 -22.24
N GLU A 201 -0.91 -7.02 -21.34
CA GLU A 201 0.54 -7.23 -21.19
C GLU A 201 0.87 -8.71 -20.91
N SER A 202 0.12 -9.35 -20.00
CA SER A 202 0.28 -10.77 -19.69
C SER A 202 0.00 -11.67 -20.89
N GLU A 203 -1.04 -11.38 -21.68
CA GLU A 203 -1.39 -12.15 -22.88
C GLU A 203 -0.30 -12.08 -23.95
N ILE A 204 0.28 -10.89 -24.17
CA ILE A 204 1.41 -10.71 -25.09
C ILE A 204 2.62 -11.52 -24.59
N LEU A 205 3.01 -11.37 -23.32
CA LEU A 205 4.13 -12.11 -22.72
C LEU A 205 3.95 -13.64 -22.80
N LYS A 206 2.71 -14.14 -22.65
CA LYS A 206 2.39 -15.57 -22.80
C LYS A 206 2.52 -16.06 -24.24
N SER A 207 2.23 -15.20 -25.22
CA SER A 207 2.31 -15.56 -26.64
C SER A 207 3.75 -15.67 -27.15
N MET A 208 4.70 -15.03 -26.45
CA MET A 208 6.13 -15.06 -26.76
C MET A 208 6.75 -16.44 -26.49
N LYS A 209 6.93 -17.24 -27.55
CA LYS A 209 7.62 -18.55 -27.48
C LYS A 209 9.14 -18.46 -27.71
N GLU A 210 9.61 -17.40 -28.37
CA GLU A 210 11.00 -17.15 -28.80
C GLU A 210 11.46 -15.72 -28.44
N GLU A 211 12.61 -15.25 -28.96
CA GLU A 211 13.04 -13.85 -28.80
C GLU A 211 11.97 -12.89 -29.36
N PRO A 212 11.64 -11.82 -28.62
CA PRO A 212 10.51 -10.97 -28.96
C PRO A 212 10.78 -10.19 -30.25
N GLY A 213 9.82 -10.23 -31.18
CA GLY A 213 9.89 -9.45 -32.42
C GLY A 213 9.78 -7.95 -32.16
N SER A 214 10.23 -7.12 -33.12
CA SER A 214 10.19 -5.66 -32.98
C SER A 214 8.79 -5.12 -32.70
N SER A 215 7.77 -5.68 -33.35
CA SER A 215 6.37 -5.26 -33.18
C SER A 215 5.77 -5.68 -31.84
N GLU A 216 6.19 -6.82 -31.29
CA GLU A 216 5.75 -7.26 -29.95
C GLU A 216 6.39 -6.40 -28.86
N LEU A 217 7.66 -6.00 -29.04
CA LEU A 217 8.34 -5.05 -28.16
C LEU A 217 7.69 -3.66 -28.22
N GLU A 218 7.31 -3.19 -29.40
CA GLU A 218 6.60 -1.91 -29.59
C GLU A 218 5.25 -1.92 -28.86
N ALA A 219 4.44 -2.96 -29.05
CA ALA A 219 3.16 -3.12 -28.34
C ALA A 219 3.32 -3.19 -26.81
N LEU A 220 4.34 -3.91 -26.32
CA LEU A 220 4.62 -3.95 -24.88
C LEU A 220 5.01 -2.59 -24.33
N ASN A 221 5.78 -1.80 -25.07
CA ASN A 221 6.16 -0.45 -24.65
C ASN A 221 4.95 0.49 -24.63
N GLU A 222 4.08 0.44 -25.65
CA GLU A 222 2.83 1.22 -25.68
C GLU A 222 1.93 0.89 -24.48
N ILE A 223 1.71 -0.39 -24.17
CA ILE A 223 0.91 -0.79 -23.01
C ILE A 223 1.53 -0.31 -21.70
N ARG A 224 2.85 -0.38 -21.56
CA ARG A 224 3.56 0.10 -20.37
C ARG A 224 3.46 1.62 -20.23
N GLU A 225 3.51 2.37 -21.32
CA GLU A 225 3.25 3.81 -21.32
C GLU A 225 1.82 4.11 -20.87
N GLU A 226 0.82 3.40 -21.37
CA GLU A 226 -0.58 3.56 -20.91
C GLU A 226 -0.74 3.20 -19.42
N ILE A 227 -0.08 2.14 -18.94
CA ILE A 227 -0.09 1.79 -17.51
C ILE A 227 0.49 2.94 -16.67
N ASN A 228 1.61 3.51 -17.09
CA ASN A 228 2.25 4.63 -16.41
C ASN A 228 1.35 5.88 -16.41
N GLU A 229 0.66 6.17 -17.52
CA GLU A 229 -0.31 7.27 -17.60
C GLU A 229 -1.48 7.08 -16.64
N GLU A 230 -2.04 5.87 -16.55
CA GLU A 230 -3.13 5.55 -15.63
C GLU A 230 -2.68 5.59 -14.16
N GLN A 231 -1.45 5.14 -13.86
CA GLN A 231 -0.85 5.29 -12.53
C GLN A 231 -0.69 6.77 -12.16
N TRP A 232 -0.21 7.60 -13.08
CA TRP A 232 -0.09 9.04 -12.88
C TRP A 232 -1.46 9.71 -12.66
N LYS A 233 -2.52 9.29 -13.38
CA LYS A 233 -3.89 9.75 -13.11
C LYS A 233 -4.35 9.37 -11.71
N LYS A 234 -4.04 8.15 -11.25
CA LYS A 234 -4.36 7.68 -9.88
C LYS A 234 -3.69 8.56 -8.82
N GLU A 235 -2.41 8.86 -8.98
CA GLU A 235 -1.66 9.73 -8.06
C GLU A 235 -2.20 11.15 -8.02
N ASN A 236 -2.54 11.73 -9.18
CA ASN A 236 -3.13 13.07 -9.23
C ASN A 236 -4.53 13.11 -8.64
N LEU A 237 -5.32 12.04 -8.80
CA LEU A 237 -6.63 11.96 -8.20
C LEU A 237 -6.55 12.04 -6.68
N LEU A 238 -5.56 11.38 -6.05
CA LEU A 238 -5.34 11.43 -4.60
C LEU A 238 -5.14 12.85 -4.07
N VAL A 239 -4.51 13.73 -4.84
CA VAL A 239 -4.24 15.13 -4.43
C VAL A 239 -5.21 16.15 -5.03
N SER A 240 -6.19 15.70 -5.82
CA SER A 240 -7.13 16.58 -6.55
C SER A 240 -8.09 17.35 -5.64
N SER A 241 -8.45 16.76 -4.49
CA SER A 241 -9.35 17.36 -3.51
C SER A 241 -9.19 16.70 -2.15
N PRO A 242 -9.59 17.37 -1.04
CA PRO A 242 -9.60 16.75 0.28
C PRO A 242 -10.45 15.47 0.30
N GLU A 243 -11.60 15.48 -0.38
CA GLU A 243 -12.51 14.34 -0.42
C GLU A 243 -11.92 13.13 -1.13
N ALA A 244 -11.16 13.35 -2.22
CA ALA A 244 -10.44 12.29 -2.90
C ALA A 244 -9.34 11.71 -2.00
N TYR A 245 -8.51 12.56 -1.41
CA TYR A 245 -7.43 12.16 -0.49
C TYR A 245 -7.96 11.28 0.66
N TYR A 246 -8.86 11.83 1.46
CA TYR A 246 -9.40 11.13 2.64
C TYR A 246 -10.25 9.93 2.25
N GLY A 247 -11.03 10.03 1.19
CA GLY A 247 -11.93 8.97 0.73
C GLY A 247 -11.20 7.74 0.21
N LEU A 248 -10.19 7.95 -0.63
CA LEU A 248 -9.44 6.87 -1.28
C LEU A 248 -8.48 6.19 -0.30
N HIS A 249 -7.79 6.95 0.56
CA HIS A 249 -6.99 6.35 1.63
C HIS A 249 -7.86 5.58 2.62
N LEU A 250 -9.04 6.09 2.99
CA LEU A 250 -9.96 5.34 3.84
C LEU A 250 -10.45 4.04 3.17
N LYS A 251 -10.74 4.07 1.85
CA LYS A 251 -11.07 2.86 1.09
C LYS A 251 -9.93 1.84 1.15
N GLN A 252 -8.69 2.29 0.99
CA GLN A 252 -7.49 1.45 1.10
C GLN A 252 -7.35 0.80 2.48
N LEU A 253 -7.44 1.58 3.57
CA LEU A 253 -7.33 1.05 4.93
C LEU A 253 -8.44 0.04 5.24
N LYS A 254 -9.66 0.30 4.76
CA LYS A 254 -10.77 -0.66 4.92
C LYS A 254 -10.52 -1.97 4.19
N LYS A 255 -9.90 -1.92 3.01
CA LYS A 255 -9.46 -3.13 2.31
C LYS A 255 -8.45 -3.90 3.16
N TYR A 256 -7.44 -3.22 3.72
CA TYR A 256 -6.46 -3.88 4.61
C TYR A 256 -7.11 -4.52 5.84
N LYS A 257 -8.05 -3.82 6.47
CA LYS A 257 -8.80 -4.37 7.61
C LYS A 257 -9.56 -5.64 7.23
N ASP A 258 -10.31 -5.60 6.13
CA ASP A 258 -11.06 -6.76 5.63
C ASP A 258 -10.13 -7.93 5.28
N ASP A 259 -8.98 -7.67 4.67
CA ASP A 259 -7.98 -8.70 4.39
C ASP A 259 -7.44 -9.33 5.68
N LEU A 260 -7.07 -8.53 6.68
CA LEU A 260 -6.58 -9.02 7.97
C LEU A 260 -7.64 -9.83 8.75
N GLU A 261 -8.90 -9.40 8.75
CA GLU A 261 -9.99 -10.10 9.45
C GLU A 261 -10.34 -11.44 8.82
N ASN A 262 -10.17 -11.54 7.50
CA ASN A 262 -10.38 -12.79 6.76
C ASN A 262 -9.12 -13.67 6.69
N GLY A 263 -8.05 -13.31 7.41
CA GLY A 263 -6.78 -14.05 7.40
C GLY A 263 -6.08 -14.05 6.05
N ARG A 264 -6.35 -13.07 5.19
CA ARG A 264 -5.70 -12.87 3.89
C ARG A 264 -4.49 -11.95 4.05
N ILE A 265 -3.57 -12.02 3.09
CA ILE A 265 -2.50 -11.03 3.01
C ILE A 265 -3.09 -9.69 2.58
N ALA A 266 -2.72 -8.61 3.28
CA ALA A 266 -3.08 -7.27 2.86
C ALA A 266 -2.17 -6.83 1.71
N GLU A 267 -2.76 -6.45 0.58
CA GLU A 267 -2.04 -6.02 -0.62
C GLU A 267 -1.55 -4.57 -0.50
N THR A 268 -0.54 -4.36 0.35
CA THR A 268 0.18 -3.08 0.45
C THR A 268 1.05 -2.83 -0.79
N PRO A 269 1.52 -1.60 -1.07
CA PRO A 269 2.34 -1.32 -2.25
C PRO A 269 3.55 -2.25 -2.41
N TYR A 270 4.30 -2.53 -1.34
CA TYR A 270 5.38 -3.51 -1.32
C TYR A 270 4.90 -4.92 -1.70
N VAL A 271 3.79 -5.37 -1.13
CA VAL A 271 3.24 -6.71 -1.41
C VAL A 271 2.79 -6.79 -2.87
N VAL A 272 2.08 -5.79 -3.38
CA VAL A 272 1.63 -5.70 -4.78
C VAL A 272 2.81 -5.76 -5.74
N LYS A 273 3.88 -5.00 -5.48
CA LYS A 273 5.10 -5.03 -6.30
C LYS A 273 5.72 -6.43 -6.37
N ASN A 274 5.80 -7.13 -5.25
CA ASN A 274 6.31 -8.50 -5.19
C ASN A 274 5.38 -9.49 -5.90
N ILE A 275 4.05 -9.34 -5.74
CA ILE A 275 3.06 -10.14 -6.47
C ILE A 275 3.24 -9.97 -7.98
N GLU A 276 3.33 -8.74 -8.47
CA GLU A 276 3.48 -8.43 -9.89
C GLU A 276 4.75 -9.08 -10.47
N ASP A 277 5.87 -9.00 -9.76
CA ASP A 277 7.12 -9.63 -10.16
C ASP A 277 6.99 -11.16 -10.26
N VAL A 278 6.44 -11.81 -9.21
CA VAL A 278 6.21 -13.27 -9.21
C VAL A 278 5.26 -13.68 -10.33
N VAL A 279 4.14 -12.97 -10.50
CA VAL A 279 3.12 -13.29 -11.52
C VAL A 279 3.68 -13.14 -12.92
N SER A 280 4.47 -12.10 -13.19
CA SER A 280 5.12 -11.92 -14.51
C SER A 280 6.05 -13.10 -14.87
N HIS A 281 6.84 -13.56 -13.91
CA HIS A 281 7.75 -14.69 -14.10
C HIS A 281 7.02 -16.03 -14.25
N LEU A 282 5.98 -16.27 -13.45
CA LEU A 282 5.14 -17.47 -13.60
C LEU A 282 4.44 -17.51 -14.96
N ASN A 283 3.93 -16.36 -15.43
CA ASN A 283 3.32 -16.26 -16.77
C ASN A 283 4.33 -16.54 -17.90
N SER A 284 5.61 -16.25 -17.70
CA SER A 284 6.69 -16.61 -18.64
C SER A 284 7.12 -18.09 -18.56
N GLY A 285 6.46 -18.90 -17.72
CA GLY A 285 6.79 -20.31 -17.50
C GLY A 285 8.07 -20.53 -16.69
N LYS A 286 8.57 -19.51 -16.00
CA LYS A 286 9.73 -19.61 -15.11
C LYS A 286 9.28 -19.99 -13.70
N PRO A 287 9.85 -21.04 -13.07
CA PRO A 287 9.67 -21.30 -11.65
C PRO A 287 10.17 -20.12 -10.82
N VAL A 288 9.49 -19.85 -9.71
CA VAL A 288 9.85 -18.76 -8.80
C VAL A 288 10.17 -19.32 -7.41
N MET A 289 11.24 -18.83 -6.80
CA MET A 289 11.58 -19.06 -5.39
C MET A 289 11.47 -17.76 -4.62
N ILE A 290 10.54 -17.72 -3.68
CA ILE A 290 10.35 -16.65 -2.71
C ILE A 290 11.21 -16.99 -1.49
N TYR A 291 12.28 -16.22 -1.29
CA TYR A 291 13.18 -16.41 -0.15
C TYR A 291 13.18 -15.21 0.79
N GLY A 292 13.55 -15.40 2.05
CA GLY A 292 13.54 -14.32 3.06
C GLY A 292 13.53 -14.90 4.47
N HIS A 293 13.43 -14.05 5.50
CA HIS A 293 13.52 -14.50 6.89
C HIS A 293 12.23 -15.19 7.39
N LEU A 294 12.33 -15.85 8.55
CA LEU A 294 11.20 -16.52 9.19
C LEU A 294 10.11 -15.50 9.57
N GLY A 295 8.86 -15.78 9.23
CA GLY A 295 7.74 -14.92 9.60
C GLY A 295 7.56 -13.67 8.75
N SER A 296 8.27 -13.53 7.62
CA SER A 296 8.01 -12.47 6.63
C SER A 296 6.72 -12.68 5.82
N GLY A 297 6.20 -13.92 5.78
CA GLY A 297 4.93 -14.24 5.11
C GLY A 297 5.07 -14.87 3.72
N LYS A 298 6.22 -15.47 3.39
CA LYS A 298 6.50 -16.10 2.08
C LYS A 298 5.44 -17.10 1.61
N THR A 299 5.04 -18.03 2.49
CA THR A 299 4.04 -19.06 2.19
C THR A 299 2.65 -18.47 1.98
N GLU A 300 2.27 -17.49 2.81
CA GLU A 300 1.00 -16.78 2.65
C GLU A 300 0.96 -15.99 1.34
N LEU A 301 2.07 -15.34 0.97
CA LEU A 301 2.22 -14.66 -0.32
C LEU A 301 2.04 -15.63 -1.50
N ALA A 302 2.70 -16.79 -1.45
CA ALA A 302 2.57 -17.82 -2.48
C ALA A 302 1.11 -18.32 -2.63
N MET A 303 0.43 -18.57 -1.51
CA MET A 303 -0.98 -18.99 -1.49
C MET A 303 -1.90 -17.91 -2.03
N HIS A 304 -1.66 -16.64 -1.67
CA HIS A 304 -2.42 -15.50 -2.16
C HIS A 304 -2.28 -15.31 -3.67
N ILE A 305 -1.05 -15.38 -4.19
CA ILE A 305 -0.77 -15.29 -5.63
C ILE A 305 -1.50 -16.40 -6.38
N ALA A 306 -1.36 -17.65 -5.92
CA ALA A 306 -2.02 -18.78 -6.55
C ALA A 306 -3.54 -18.59 -6.63
N LYS A 307 -4.17 -18.22 -5.51
CA LYS A 307 -5.62 -18.04 -5.45
C LYS A 307 -6.09 -16.87 -6.30
N ASN A 308 -5.52 -15.68 -6.11
CA ASN A 308 -6.09 -14.42 -6.61
C ASN A 308 -5.56 -14.00 -7.99
N TYR A 309 -4.38 -14.46 -8.39
CA TYR A 309 -3.73 -14.02 -9.63
C TYR A 309 -3.56 -15.13 -10.68
N ILE A 310 -3.58 -16.40 -10.27
CA ILE A 310 -3.45 -17.54 -11.19
C ILE A 310 -4.80 -18.21 -11.40
N LEU A 311 -5.52 -18.49 -10.30
CA LEU A 311 -6.74 -19.30 -10.34
C LEU A 311 -8.01 -18.45 -10.45
N ASN A 312 -8.02 -17.20 -10.01
CA ASN A 312 -9.25 -16.39 -9.89
C ASN A 312 -9.97 -16.15 -11.22
N ASP A 313 -9.23 -15.91 -12.29
CA ASP A 313 -9.83 -15.49 -13.58
C ASP A 313 -9.96 -16.65 -14.58
N ARG A 314 -10.08 -17.89 -14.08
CA ARG A 314 -10.13 -19.13 -14.85
C ARG A 314 -11.56 -19.65 -15.09
N PRO A 315 -12.11 -19.56 -16.32
CA PRO A 315 -13.49 -19.96 -16.60
C PRO A 315 -13.76 -21.46 -16.43
N ASP A 316 -12.76 -22.31 -16.66
CA ASP A 316 -12.87 -23.76 -16.45
C ASP A 316 -12.99 -24.14 -14.97
N ILE A 317 -12.45 -23.31 -14.07
CA ILE A 317 -12.60 -23.50 -12.63
C ILE A 317 -14.00 -23.08 -12.20
N ASP A 318 -14.51 -21.95 -12.70
CA ASP A 318 -15.90 -21.53 -12.46
C ASP A 318 -16.90 -22.59 -12.89
N GLN A 319 -16.69 -23.21 -14.06
CA GLN A 319 -17.53 -24.30 -14.53
C GLN A 319 -17.50 -25.50 -13.58
N LYS A 320 -16.32 -25.92 -13.11
CA LYS A 320 -16.18 -27.05 -12.16
C LYS A 320 -16.84 -26.77 -10.81
N ILE A 321 -16.76 -25.53 -10.32
CA ILE A 321 -17.44 -25.09 -9.09
C ILE A 321 -18.95 -25.23 -9.27
N GLU A 322 -19.48 -24.74 -10.39
CA GLU A 322 -20.92 -24.81 -10.69
C GLU A 322 -21.42 -26.25 -10.87
N GLU A 323 -20.63 -27.12 -11.52
CA GLU A 323 -20.92 -28.54 -11.64
C GLU A 323 -20.93 -29.25 -10.28
N SER A 324 -19.91 -29.00 -9.44
CA SER A 324 -19.82 -29.56 -8.08
C SER A 324 -20.96 -29.07 -7.19
N TYR A 325 -21.33 -27.79 -7.32
CA TYR A 325 -22.43 -27.19 -6.57
C TYR A 325 -23.78 -27.78 -6.97
N LYS A 326 -24.01 -28.05 -8.27
CA LYS A 326 -25.21 -28.75 -8.74
C LYS A 326 -25.32 -30.15 -8.15
N VAL A 327 -24.23 -30.92 -8.15
CA VAL A 327 -24.19 -32.26 -7.52
C VAL A 327 -24.49 -32.19 -6.03
N TRP A 328 -23.99 -31.15 -5.34
CA TRP A 328 -24.30 -30.95 -3.93
C TRP A 328 -25.76 -30.59 -3.68
N LEU A 329 -26.36 -29.71 -4.50
CA LEU A 329 -27.78 -29.36 -4.40
C LEU A 329 -28.69 -30.57 -4.62
N GLU A 330 -28.34 -31.46 -5.55
CA GLU A 330 -29.06 -32.72 -5.78
C GLU A 330 -29.04 -33.64 -4.55
N LYS A 331 -27.93 -33.64 -3.80
CA LYS A 331 -27.78 -34.39 -2.55
C LYS A 331 -28.42 -33.70 -1.34
N ASN A 332 -28.60 -32.37 -1.39
CA ASN A 332 -29.08 -31.54 -0.30
C ASN A 332 -30.28 -30.65 -0.71
N PRO A 333 -31.41 -31.23 -1.17
CA PRO A 333 -32.54 -30.48 -1.73
C PRO A 333 -33.25 -29.55 -0.73
N ASN A 334 -33.03 -29.73 0.57
CA ASN A 334 -33.65 -28.95 1.65
C ASN A 334 -32.69 -27.95 2.32
N ALA A 335 -31.51 -27.70 1.74
CA ALA A 335 -30.52 -26.79 2.33
C ALA A 335 -31.03 -25.34 2.41
N SER A 336 -30.79 -24.69 3.53
CA SER A 336 -31.07 -23.27 3.77
C SER A 336 -30.19 -22.34 2.93
N LEU A 337 -30.56 -21.07 2.83
CA LEU A 337 -29.80 -20.08 2.07
C LEU A 337 -28.39 -19.85 2.65
N GLU A 338 -28.21 -20.01 3.97
CA GLU A 338 -26.90 -19.87 4.61
C GLU A 338 -26.02 -21.09 4.33
N GLU A 339 -26.55 -22.31 4.46
CA GLU A 339 -25.83 -23.55 4.09
C GLU A 339 -25.41 -23.53 2.60
N GLN A 340 -26.28 -23.04 1.72
CA GLN A 340 -25.97 -22.87 0.31
C GLN A 340 -24.81 -21.89 0.06
N LYS A 341 -24.74 -20.78 0.81
CA LYS A 341 -23.65 -19.81 0.71
C LYS A 341 -22.34 -20.38 1.25
N GLU A 342 -22.40 -21.07 2.38
CA GLU A 342 -21.25 -21.72 3.02
C GLU A 342 -20.64 -22.76 2.10
N GLU A 343 -21.43 -23.70 1.57
CA GLU A 343 -20.95 -24.72 0.64
C GLU A 343 -20.34 -24.09 -0.62
N ARG A 344 -21.00 -23.07 -1.19
CA ARG A 344 -20.47 -22.40 -2.39
C ARG A 344 -19.10 -21.77 -2.11
N LYS A 345 -18.90 -21.23 -0.90
CA LYS A 345 -17.61 -20.70 -0.44
C LYS A 345 -16.57 -21.80 -0.23
N GLU A 346 -16.96 -22.95 0.31
CA GLU A 346 -16.07 -24.12 0.46
C GLU A 346 -15.63 -24.69 -0.89
N LEU A 347 -16.57 -24.85 -1.83
CA LEU A 347 -16.28 -25.31 -3.19
C LEU A 347 -15.36 -24.36 -3.94
N ASP A 348 -15.59 -23.04 -3.82
CA ASP A 348 -14.71 -22.01 -4.39
C ASP A 348 -13.29 -22.11 -3.80
N SER A 349 -13.18 -22.21 -2.47
CA SER A 349 -11.89 -22.36 -1.78
C SER A 349 -11.15 -23.63 -2.18
N SER A 350 -11.86 -24.75 -2.30
CA SER A 350 -11.29 -26.05 -2.68
C SER A 350 -10.77 -26.04 -4.13
N HIS A 351 -11.56 -25.52 -5.07
CA HIS A 351 -11.20 -25.51 -6.49
C HIS A 351 -10.14 -24.45 -6.83
N ARG A 352 -10.16 -23.30 -6.14
CA ARG A 352 -9.18 -22.20 -6.28
C ARG A 352 -8.02 -22.31 -5.28
N SER A 353 -7.63 -23.54 -4.93
CA SER A 353 -6.46 -23.81 -4.09
C SER A 353 -5.28 -24.31 -4.92
N ALA A 354 -4.07 -23.89 -4.51
CA ALA A 354 -2.83 -24.47 -4.99
C ALA A 354 -2.60 -25.85 -4.39
N LEU A 355 -1.80 -26.67 -5.06
CA LEU A 355 -1.29 -27.91 -4.47
C LEU A 355 -0.04 -27.59 -3.65
N VAL A 356 -0.13 -27.75 -2.33
CA VAL A 356 0.94 -27.44 -1.39
C VAL A 356 1.71 -28.71 -1.04
N ILE A 357 3.03 -28.66 -1.13
CA ILE A 357 3.98 -29.70 -0.73
C ILE A 357 4.86 -29.11 0.35
N SER A 358 4.83 -29.66 1.56
CA SER A 358 5.72 -29.23 2.65
C SER A 358 7.01 -30.02 2.61
N GLY A 359 8.14 -29.32 2.43
CA GLY A 359 9.46 -29.91 2.40
C GLY A 359 9.83 -30.55 3.74
N SER A 360 10.41 -31.75 3.69
CA SER A 360 10.94 -32.44 4.86
C SER A 360 12.18 -33.25 4.51
N LYS A 361 13.07 -33.45 5.49
CA LYS A 361 14.32 -34.22 5.32
C LYS A 361 14.10 -35.70 4.97
N ASN A 362 12.92 -36.24 5.33
CA ASN A 362 12.59 -37.64 5.13
C ASN A 362 11.64 -37.84 3.93
N MET A 363 11.39 -36.79 3.15
CA MET A 363 10.50 -36.85 2.00
C MET A 363 11.00 -37.87 0.97
N SER A 364 10.07 -38.55 0.31
CA SER A 364 10.34 -39.55 -0.73
C SER A 364 9.86 -39.10 -2.11
N SER A 365 10.36 -39.73 -3.18
CA SER A 365 9.89 -39.47 -4.56
C SER A 365 8.39 -39.74 -4.74
N ALA A 366 7.83 -40.67 -3.96
CA ALA A 366 6.41 -41.03 -4.01
C ALA A 366 5.49 -39.89 -3.56
N GLU A 367 5.95 -39.03 -2.65
CA GLU A 367 5.20 -37.86 -2.17
C GLU A 367 5.15 -36.74 -3.19
N LEU A 368 6.11 -36.66 -4.11
CA LEU A 368 6.14 -35.67 -5.19
C LEU A 368 5.38 -36.13 -6.43
N TYR A 369 5.68 -37.35 -6.87
CA TYR A 369 5.29 -37.87 -8.18
C TYR A 369 4.19 -38.91 -8.10
N GLY A 370 3.99 -39.53 -6.94
CA GLY A 370 3.04 -40.62 -6.77
C GLY A 370 3.69 -42.00 -6.80
N HIS A 371 2.87 -43.02 -6.54
CA HIS A 371 3.30 -44.41 -6.46
C HIS A 371 2.26 -45.34 -7.07
N GLN A 372 2.69 -46.55 -7.43
CA GLN A 372 1.79 -47.58 -7.92
C GLN A 372 0.99 -48.17 -6.75
N VAL A 373 -0.32 -48.30 -6.95
CA VAL A 373 -1.25 -48.95 -6.03
C VAL A 373 -1.85 -50.16 -6.75
N LEU A 374 -2.11 -51.23 -6.02
CA LEU A 374 -2.87 -52.35 -6.57
C LEU A 374 -4.35 -51.97 -6.67
N ASP A 375 -4.96 -52.20 -7.83
CA ASP A 375 -6.41 -52.12 -7.99
C ASP A 375 -7.06 -53.34 -7.29
N ILE A 376 -7.46 -53.15 -6.03
CA ILE A 376 -7.98 -54.21 -5.15
C ILE A 376 -9.34 -54.73 -5.65
N GLU A 377 -10.10 -53.95 -6.42
CA GLU A 377 -11.43 -54.36 -6.92
C GLU A 377 -11.38 -55.53 -7.91
N LYS A 378 -10.21 -55.78 -8.51
CA LYS A 378 -10.00 -56.88 -9.47
C LYS A 378 -9.31 -58.11 -8.87
N ILE A 379 -8.93 -58.07 -7.59
CA ILE A 379 -8.29 -59.19 -6.88
C ILE A 379 -9.36 -59.95 -6.09
N LYS A 380 -9.39 -61.28 -6.20
CA LYS A 380 -10.31 -62.11 -5.41
C LYS A 380 -9.97 -61.97 -3.92
N LYS A 381 -10.99 -61.79 -3.08
CA LYS A 381 -10.83 -61.53 -1.64
C LYS A 381 -9.98 -62.59 -0.93
N GLU A 382 -10.07 -63.84 -1.37
CA GLU A 382 -9.28 -64.95 -0.83
C GLU A 382 -7.78 -64.85 -1.14
N GLU A 383 -7.41 -64.27 -2.29
CA GLU A 383 -6.00 -64.07 -2.68
C GLU A 383 -5.37 -62.89 -1.93
N LEU A 384 -6.15 -61.85 -1.64
CA LEU A 384 -5.71 -60.69 -0.87
C LEU A 384 -5.43 -61.04 0.60
N GLU A 385 -6.28 -61.87 1.21
CA GLU A 385 -6.07 -62.34 2.59
C GLU A 385 -4.82 -63.21 2.74
N VAL A 386 -4.50 -64.03 1.73
CA VAL A 386 -3.26 -64.82 1.71
C VAL A 386 -2.04 -63.93 1.50
N PHE A 387 -2.15 -62.90 0.65
CA PHE A 387 -1.09 -61.91 0.43
C PHE A 387 -0.75 -61.14 1.72
N VAL A 388 -1.76 -60.54 2.38
CA VAL A 388 -1.58 -59.77 3.62
C VAL A 388 -0.93 -60.64 4.69
N LYS A 389 -1.43 -61.87 4.92
CA LYS A 389 -0.85 -62.80 5.89
C LYS A 389 0.62 -63.14 5.60
N ASN A 390 1.00 -63.24 4.32
CA ASN A 390 2.38 -63.56 3.96
C ASN A 390 3.32 -62.37 4.17
N VAL A 391 2.88 -61.15 3.87
CA VAL A 391 3.65 -59.92 4.12
C VAL A 391 3.80 -59.68 5.61
N GLU A 392 2.72 -59.77 6.39
CA GLU A 392 2.74 -59.64 7.85
C GLU A 392 3.68 -60.67 8.48
N LYS A 393 3.57 -61.95 8.10
CA LYS A 393 4.46 -62.99 8.62
C LYS A 393 5.94 -62.71 8.34
N LYS A 394 6.26 -62.20 7.15
CA LYS A 394 7.64 -61.85 6.79
C LYS A 394 8.16 -60.61 7.50
N TYR A 395 7.27 -59.67 7.77
CA TYR A 395 7.59 -58.49 8.55
C TYR A 395 7.86 -58.87 10.01
N ASP A 396 7.05 -59.75 10.59
CA ASP A 396 7.27 -60.30 11.93
C ASP A 396 8.60 -61.08 12.02
N ASP A 397 8.88 -61.95 11.03
CA ASP A 397 10.16 -62.67 10.93
C ASP A 397 11.34 -61.68 10.88
N TRP A 398 11.22 -60.60 10.09
CA TRP A 398 12.26 -59.58 9.98
C TRP A 398 12.45 -58.78 11.28
N ILE A 399 11.38 -58.44 11.99
CA ILE A 399 11.46 -57.79 13.31
C ILE A 399 12.24 -58.67 14.29
N ILE A 400 11.95 -59.97 14.32
CA ILE A 400 12.62 -60.93 15.20
C ILE A 400 14.11 -61.01 14.83
N GLU A 401 14.44 -61.10 13.55
CA GLU A 401 15.83 -61.16 13.07
C GLU A 401 16.63 -59.87 13.35
N ASN A 402 15.95 -58.72 13.49
CA ASN A 402 16.58 -57.42 13.67
C ASN A 402 16.35 -56.81 15.06
N GLN A 403 15.83 -57.59 16.01
CA GLN A 403 15.40 -57.10 17.33
C GLN A 403 16.55 -56.50 18.16
N ASP A 404 17.74 -57.10 18.10
CA ASP A 404 18.93 -56.60 18.79
C ASP A 404 19.43 -55.26 18.22
N LYS A 405 19.31 -55.10 16.89
CA LYS A 405 19.64 -53.83 16.21
C LYS A 405 18.61 -52.75 16.57
N LEU A 406 17.32 -53.08 16.52
CA LEU A 406 16.23 -52.14 16.79
C LEU A 406 16.22 -51.63 18.24
N SER A 407 16.56 -52.49 19.21
CA SER A 407 16.64 -52.11 20.63
C SER A 407 17.85 -51.24 20.98
N SER A 408 18.88 -51.21 20.11
CA SER A 408 20.05 -50.34 20.26
C SER A 408 19.88 -48.94 19.67
N LEU A 409 18.78 -48.69 18.94
CA LEU A 409 18.51 -47.43 18.24
C LEU A 409 17.54 -46.54 19.04
N PRO A 410 17.62 -45.20 18.89
CA PRO A 410 16.60 -44.28 19.38
C PRO A 410 15.20 -44.63 18.82
N PRO A 411 14.10 -44.43 19.58
CA PRO A 411 12.76 -44.89 19.21
C PRO A 411 12.31 -44.45 17.82
N GLU A 412 12.57 -43.19 17.45
CA GLU A 412 12.19 -42.62 16.15
C GLU A 412 12.94 -43.25 14.97
N ILE A 413 14.24 -43.58 15.16
CA ILE A 413 15.05 -44.23 14.12
C ILE A 413 14.65 -45.70 13.98
N ALA A 414 14.34 -46.38 15.09
CA ALA A 414 13.84 -47.75 15.07
C ALA A 414 12.48 -47.86 14.36
N GLU A 415 11.58 -46.90 14.58
CA GLU A 415 10.29 -46.80 13.89
C GLU A 415 10.48 -46.60 12.38
N ASN A 416 11.42 -45.74 11.97
CA ASN A 416 11.72 -45.48 10.56
C ASN A 416 12.33 -46.70 9.85
N GLU A 417 13.21 -47.44 10.50
CA GLU A 417 13.78 -48.68 9.94
C GLU A 417 12.71 -49.77 9.79
N LYS A 418 11.78 -49.88 10.74
CA LYS A 418 10.60 -50.76 10.63
C LYS A 418 9.73 -50.38 9.43
N ASN A 419 9.41 -49.10 9.26
CA ASN A 419 8.59 -48.62 8.15
C ASN A 419 9.25 -48.91 6.79
N ARG A 420 10.56 -48.65 6.66
CA ARG A 420 11.31 -48.96 5.44
C ARG A 420 11.37 -50.45 5.13
N ALA A 421 11.54 -51.29 6.15
CA ALA A 421 11.55 -52.74 5.99
C ALA A 421 10.18 -53.27 5.55
N HIS A 422 9.12 -52.76 6.17
CA HIS A 422 7.74 -53.06 5.80
C HIS A 422 7.47 -52.69 4.33
N GLU A 423 7.83 -51.47 3.91
CA GLU A 423 7.69 -51.04 2.51
C GLU A 423 8.50 -51.90 1.54
N ARG A 424 9.74 -52.27 1.88
CA ARG A 424 10.56 -53.17 1.05
C ARG A 424 9.96 -54.55 0.89
N LEU A 425 9.44 -55.13 1.98
CA LEU A 425 8.80 -56.44 1.97
C LEU A 425 7.51 -56.40 1.15
N LEU A 426 6.70 -55.36 1.35
CA LEU A 426 5.51 -55.10 0.56
C LEU A 426 5.87 -55.03 -0.93
N GLN A 427 6.82 -54.17 -1.31
CA GLN A 427 7.29 -54.03 -2.70
C GLN A 427 7.83 -55.34 -3.29
N THR A 428 8.61 -56.10 -2.54
CA THR A 428 9.18 -57.38 -3.00
C THR A 428 8.10 -58.42 -3.27
N TYR A 429 7.12 -58.54 -2.38
CA TYR A 429 6.00 -59.46 -2.55
C TYR A 429 5.03 -59.01 -3.65
N LEU A 430 4.82 -57.69 -3.79
CA LEU A 430 4.10 -57.11 -4.92
C LEU A 430 4.76 -57.48 -6.26
N THR A 431 6.10 -57.46 -6.35
CA THR A 431 6.82 -57.91 -7.56
C THR A 431 6.69 -59.41 -7.84
N GLN A 432 6.53 -60.26 -6.83
CA GLN A 432 6.34 -61.71 -7.03
C GLN A 432 4.89 -62.05 -7.43
N PHE A 433 3.93 -61.20 -7.08
CA PHE A 433 2.51 -61.34 -7.43
C PHE A 433 2.18 -60.96 -8.89
N LYS A 434 3.18 -60.63 -9.72
CA LYS A 434 3.09 -60.12 -11.11
C LYS A 434 2.47 -61.07 -12.16
N GLY A 435 1.65 -62.03 -11.75
CA GLY A 435 0.94 -62.94 -12.65
C GLY A 435 -0.31 -62.37 -13.33
N GLY A 436 -0.87 -61.24 -12.88
CA GLY A 436 -2.03 -60.67 -13.57
C GLY A 436 -2.87 -59.63 -12.81
N THR A 437 -2.29 -58.49 -12.43
CA THR A 437 -3.07 -57.37 -11.90
C THR A 437 -2.77 -56.08 -12.66
N ILE A 438 -3.83 -55.32 -12.95
CA ILE A 438 -3.74 -53.95 -13.48
C ILE A 438 -3.31 -53.09 -12.28
N SER A 439 -2.08 -52.58 -12.30
CA SER A 439 -1.61 -51.58 -11.33
C SER A 439 -2.27 -50.24 -11.66
N ASP A 440 -2.98 -49.63 -10.72
CA ASP A 440 -3.41 -48.25 -10.85
C ASP A 440 -2.33 -47.32 -10.28
N PHE A 441 -2.23 -46.10 -10.79
CA PHE A 441 -1.19 -45.16 -10.36
C PHE A 441 -1.80 -44.02 -9.58
N PHE A 442 -1.44 -43.90 -8.31
CA PHE A 442 -1.82 -42.73 -7.53
C PHE A 442 -0.96 -41.55 -7.97
N ILE A 443 -1.58 -40.59 -8.67
CA ILE A 443 -0.89 -39.41 -9.17
C ILE A 443 -0.49 -38.47 -8.03
N GLY A 444 0.81 -38.20 -7.93
CA GLY A 444 1.36 -37.25 -6.95
C GLY A 444 1.02 -35.79 -7.27
N PRO A 445 1.23 -34.88 -6.31
CA PRO A 445 0.83 -33.48 -6.39
C PRO A 445 1.43 -32.75 -7.60
N ILE A 446 2.68 -33.03 -7.99
CA ILE A 446 3.31 -32.36 -9.13
C ILE A 446 2.60 -32.71 -10.45
N TYR A 447 2.41 -34.01 -10.70
CA TYR A 447 1.73 -34.46 -11.92
C TYR A 447 0.24 -34.08 -11.93
N ARG A 448 -0.41 -34.10 -10.76
CA ARG A 448 -1.80 -33.64 -10.62
C ARG A 448 -1.91 -32.17 -10.99
N ALA A 449 -1.00 -31.33 -10.53
CA ALA A 449 -0.98 -29.91 -10.84
C ALA A 449 -0.84 -29.64 -12.34
N MET A 450 0.03 -30.40 -13.02
CA MET A 450 0.16 -30.33 -14.49
C MET A 450 -1.13 -30.72 -15.20
N ALA A 451 -1.76 -31.83 -14.77
CA ALA A 451 -2.99 -32.36 -15.38
C ALA A 451 -4.23 -31.50 -15.11
N GLU A 452 -4.28 -30.82 -13.97
CA GLU A 452 -5.38 -29.94 -13.56
C GLU A 452 -5.17 -28.49 -14.00
N GLY A 453 -3.94 -28.07 -14.30
CA GLY A 453 -3.61 -26.68 -14.61
C GLY A 453 -3.59 -25.80 -13.36
N LYS A 454 -3.06 -26.32 -12.25
CA LYS A 454 -2.96 -25.62 -10.97
C LYS A 454 -1.51 -25.31 -10.61
N PRO A 455 -1.24 -24.22 -9.87
CA PRO A 455 0.09 -23.96 -9.34
C PRO A 455 0.46 -24.97 -8.24
N VAL A 456 1.75 -25.32 -8.18
CA VAL A 456 2.35 -26.09 -7.08
C VAL A 456 3.14 -25.14 -6.20
N ILE A 457 2.86 -25.18 -4.89
CA ILE A 457 3.65 -24.48 -3.88
C ILE A 457 4.50 -25.52 -3.15
N ILE A 458 5.82 -25.33 -3.16
CA ILE A 458 6.77 -26.17 -2.43
C ILE A 458 7.28 -25.35 -1.27
N ASP A 459 6.69 -25.58 -0.11
CA ASP A 459 7.00 -24.86 1.11
C ASP A 459 8.28 -25.41 1.76
N GLU A 460 9.16 -24.55 2.25
CA GLU A 460 10.44 -24.94 2.86
C GLU A 460 11.28 -25.88 1.97
N VAL A 461 11.50 -25.48 0.70
CA VAL A 461 12.24 -26.26 -0.31
C VAL A 461 13.65 -26.66 0.15
N ASN A 462 14.28 -25.83 1.00
CA ASN A 462 15.58 -26.08 1.62
C ASN A 462 15.59 -27.26 2.62
N ALA A 463 14.44 -27.77 3.03
CA ALA A 463 14.33 -28.97 3.87
C ALA A 463 14.30 -30.26 3.04
N ILE A 464 14.11 -30.17 1.73
CA ILE A 464 14.01 -31.33 0.83
C ILE A 464 15.41 -31.91 0.55
N PRO A 465 15.57 -33.26 0.59
CA PRO A 465 16.82 -33.93 0.20
C PRO A 465 17.31 -33.54 -1.20
N HIS A 466 18.62 -33.35 -1.34
CA HIS A 466 19.24 -32.91 -2.59
C HIS A 466 18.93 -33.84 -3.79
N GLU A 467 18.89 -35.16 -3.58
CA GLU A 467 18.54 -36.13 -4.63
C GLU A 467 17.14 -35.90 -5.23
N LEU A 468 16.18 -35.47 -4.40
CA LEU A 468 14.83 -35.14 -4.85
C LEU A 468 14.77 -33.82 -5.59
N LEU A 469 15.54 -32.80 -5.17
CA LEU A 469 15.66 -31.54 -5.89
C LEU A 469 16.22 -31.75 -7.30
N ILE A 470 17.23 -32.62 -7.46
CA ILE A 470 17.77 -32.98 -8.78
C ILE A 470 16.69 -33.60 -9.66
N SER A 471 15.86 -34.50 -9.10
CA SER A 471 14.79 -35.16 -9.86
C SER A 471 13.78 -34.16 -10.44
N MET A 472 13.58 -33.01 -9.80
CA MET A 472 12.65 -31.98 -10.24
C MET A 472 13.14 -31.18 -11.45
N ASN A 473 14.44 -31.22 -11.80
CA ASN A 473 15.01 -30.43 -12.89
C ASN A 473 14.30 -30.66 -14.24
N HIS A 474 13.82 -31.88 -14.49
CA HIS A 474 13.10 -32.24 -15.71
C HIS A 474 11.64 -31.74 -15.76
N ILE A 475 11.12 -31.29 -14.61
CA ILE A 475 9.73 -30.86 -14.41
C ILE A 475 9.66 -29.34 -14.33
N LEU A 476 10.62 -28.71 -13.63
CA LEU A 476 10.70 -27.25 -13.46
C LEU A 476 10.82 -26.46 -14.77
N THR A 477 11.26 -27.11 -15.85
CA THR A 477 11.46 -26.47 -17.15
C THR A 477 10.33 -26.71 -18.14
N ARG A 478 9.26 -27.40 -17.73
CA ARG A 478 8.14 -27.75 -18.60
C ARG A 478 7.19 -26.58 -18.79
N LYS A 479 6.81 -26.35 -20.05
CA LYS A 479 5.90 -25.29 -20.46
C LYS A 479 4.49 -25.82 -20.68
N VAL A 480 3.51 -24.92 -20.68
CA VAL A 480 2.13 -25.24 -21.03
C VAL A 480 2.10 -25.86 -22.44
N GLY A 481 1.43 -27.01 -22.56
CA GLY A 481 1.36 -27.81 -23.78
C GLY A 481 2.43 -28.90 -23.92
N ASP A 482 3.46 -28.91 -23.06
CA ASP A 482 4.44 -30.00 -23.06
C ASP A 482 3.80 -31.32 -22.63
N GLU A 483 4.22 -32.43 -23.24
CA GLU A 483 3.89 -33.77 -22.77
C GLU A 483 5.00 -34.31 -21.84
N VAL A 484 4.58 -34.71 -20.64
CA VAL A 484 5.46 -35.30 -19.63
C VAL A 484 5.10 -36.78 -19.47
N SER A 485 6.04 -37.66 -19.77
CA SER A 485 5.89 -39.09 -19.53
C SER A 485 5.96 -39.39 -18.02
N VAL A 486 4.93 -40.04 -17.48
CA VAL A 486 4.92 -40.50 -16.09
C VAL A 486 5.86 -41.70 -15.98
N GLN A 487 7.08 -41.47 -15.50
CA GLN A 487 8.13 -42.50 -15.41
C GLN A 487 7.70 -43.70 -14.55
N GLN A 488 6.80 -43.47 -13.60
CA GLN A 488 6.30 -44.45 -12.64
C GLN A 488 5.05 -45.22 -13.15
N ASN A 489 4.46 -44.84 -14.28
CA ASN A 489 3.27 -45.48 -14.86
C ASN A 489 3.44 -45.71 -16.37
N SER A 490 3.84 -46.94 -16.72
CA SER A 490 4.05 -47.52 -18.06
C SER A 490 3.48 -46.74 -19.26
N GLY A 491 4.10 -45.63 -19.63
CA GLY A 491 3.83 -44.89 -20.87
C GLY A 491 2.67 -43.89 -20.84
N SER A 492 2.06 -43.58 -19.70
CA SER A 492 1.06 -42.50 -19.62
C SER A 492 1.72 -41.13 -19.76
N ALA A 493 1.16 -40.27 -20.61
CA ALA A 493 1.64 -38.90 -20.83
C ALA A 493 0.65 -37.90 -20.25
N ILE A 494 1.17 -36.86 -19.58
CA ILE A 494 0.40 -35.76 -19.06
C ILE A 494 0.73 -34.52 -19.90
N THR A 495 -0.29 -33.92 -20.49
CA THR A 495 -0.16 -32.60 -21.10
C THR A 495 -0.26 -31.53 -20.02
N VAL A 496 0.76 -30.68 -19.92
CA VAL A 496 0.76 -29.56 -18.97
C VAL A 496 -0.31 -28.55 -19.37
N LYS A 497 -1.33 -28.38 -18.52
CA LYS A 497 -2.40 -27.40 -18.77
C LYS A 497 -2.00 -26.00 -18.33
N GLU A 498 -2.65 -25.00 -18.91
CA GLU A 498 -2.52 -23.61 -18.48
C GLU A 498 -2.82 -23.49 -16.98
N GLY A 499 -2.19 -22.54 -16.29
CA GLY A 499 -2.33 -22.32 -14.84
C GLY A 499 -1.34 -23.13 -14.00
N TYR A 500 -0.62 -24.07 -14.62
CA TYR A 500 0.54 -24.70 -14.01
C TYR A 500 1.69 -23.71 -13.85
N GLY A 501 2.27 -23.68 -12.65
CA GLY A 501 3.44 -22.89 -12.30
C GLY A 501 4.01 -23.42 -10.98
N VAL A 502 5.31 -23.25 -10.77
CA VAL A 502 5.98 -23.72 -9.55
C VAL A 502 6.44 -22.52 -8.73
N ILE A 503 5.92 -22.43 -7.50
CA ILE A 503 6.32 -21.46 -6.49
C ILE A 503 7.03 -22.21 -5.37
N MET A 504 8.24 -21.83 -5.03
CA MET A 504 8.99 -22.38 -3.91
C MET A 504 9.12 -21.33 -2.83
N THR A 505 9.06 -21.75 -1.57
CA THR A 505 9.42 -20.90 -0.44
C THR A 505 10.64 -21.48 0.26
N GLY A 506 11.47 -20.62 0.83
CA GLY A 506 12.56 -21.08 1.66
C GLY A 506 13.40 -19.95 2.23
N ASN A 507 14.50 -20.31 2.87
CA ASN A 507 15.52 -19.36 3.27
C ASN A 507 16.78 -19.67 2.46
N LEU A 508 17.47 -18.65 1.95
CA LEU A 508 18.81 -18.81 1.41
C LEU A 508 19.80 -18.62 2.56
N ASN A 509 20.42 -19.70 3.02
CA ASN A 509 21.44 -19.63 4.05
C ASN A 509 22.70 -19.00 3.46
N GLN A 510 22.97 -17.72 3.75
CA GLN A 510 24.27 -17.11 3.47
C GLN A 510 25.21 -17.31 4.68
N GLY A 511 25.55 -18.56 4.99
CA GLY A 511 26.56 -18.89 6.02
C GLY A 511 26.12 -18.64 7.48
N ASP A 512 24.83 -18.81 7.79
CA ASP A 512 24.27 -18.54 9.12
C ASP A 512 24.09 -19.85 9.92
N ASP A 513 24.81 -20.01 11.03
CA ASP A 513 24.84 -21.21 11.90
C ASP A 513 23.49 -21.53 12.57
N ARG A 514 22.48 -20.66 12.43
CA ARG A 514 21.16 -20.79 13.09
C ARG A 514 20.26 -21.85 12.47
N TYR A 515 20.57 -22.32 11.25
CA TYR A 515 19.83 -23.36 10.57
C TYR A 515 20.71 -24.56 10.20
N VAL A 516 21.28 -25.22 11.21
CA VAL A 516 22.13 -26.42 11.15
C VAL A 516 21.54 -27.57 10.29
N ASP A 517 20.23 -27.52 10.06
CA ASP A 517 19.43 -28.58 9.45
C ASP A 517 18.99 -28.33 8.00
N ARG A 518 19.37 -27.21 7.38
CA ARG A 518 18.96 -26.84 6.01
C ARG A 518 20.09 -27.11 5.01
N GLN A 519 19.76 -27.67 3.85
CA GLN A 519 20.74 -28.00 2.81
C GLN A 519 21.04 -26.78 1.94
N ASP A 520 22.32 -26.53 1.65
CA ASP A 520 22.71 -25.56 0.64
C ASP A 520 22.21 -26.01 -0.73
N MET A 521 21.55 -25.10 -1.45
CA MET A 521 21.00 -25.40 -2.77
C MET A 521 22.10 -25.29 -3.83
N ASP A 522 22.19 -26.31 -4.69
CA ASP A 522 23.16 -26.33 -5.80
C ASP A 522 22.94 -25.15 -6.77
N PRO A 523 23.99 -24.39 -7.14
CA PRO A 523 23.95 -23.38 -8.18
C PRO A 523 23.23 -23.80 -9.47
N ALA A 524 23.35 -25.06 -9.90
CA ALA A 524 22.67 -25.54 -11.10
C ALA A 524 21.13 -25.52 -10.97
N PHE A 525 20.60 -25.87 -9.79
CA PHE A 525 19.18 -25.77 -9.49
C PHE A 525 18.74 -24.31 -9.42
N LEU A 526 19.48 -23.47 -8.69
CA LEU A 526 19.20 -22.04 -8.53
C LEU A 526 19.25 -21.26 -9.85
N SER A 527 20.06 -21.70 -10.83
CA SER A 527 20.18 -21.04 -12.14
C SER A 527 18.91 -21.11 -13.00
N ARG A 528 17.99 -22.01 -12.68
CA ARG A 528 16.75 -22.26 -13.45
C ARG A 528 15.52 -21.59 -12.85
N ILE A 529 15.70 -20.93 -11.71
CA ILE A 529 14.63 -20.41 -10.88
C ILE A 529 14.80 -18.91 -10.77
N TYR A 530 13.71 -18.17 -10.95
CA TYR A 530 13.69 -16.76 -10.62
C TYR A 530 13.62 -16.60 -9.11
N LYS A 531 14.56 -15.87 -8.52
CA LYS A 531 14.66 -15.73 -7.06
C LYS A 531 14.19 -14.33 -6.69
N ILE A 532 13.23 -14.25 -5.78
CA ILE A 532 12.74 -12.98 -5.23
C ILE A 532 12.93 -12.97 -3.72
N GLU A 533 13.55 -11.91 -3.22
CA GLU A 533 13.64 -11.67 -1.77
C GLU A 533 12.33 -11.05 -1.29
N TYR A 534 11.68 -11.73 -0.35
CA TYR A 534 10.50 -11.23 0.34
C TYR A 534 10.82 -11.01 1.82
N ASP A 535 11.22 -9.78 2.10
CA ASP A 535 11.47 -9.22 3.42
C ASP A 535 10.17 -8.84 4.15
N TYR A 536 10.29 -8.47 5.43
CA TYR A 536 9.19 -7.92 6.21
C TYR A 536 8.70 -6.58 5.63
N LEU A 537 7.49 -6.17 6.04
CA LEU A 537 6.88 -4.92 5.57
C LEU A 537 7.76 -3.69 5.87
N PRO A 538 7.77 -2.70 4.95
CA PRO A 538 8.47 -1.43 5.16
C PRO A 538 7.96 -0.66 6.39
N GLN A 539 8.90 -0.06 7.11
CA GLN A 539 8.67 0.81 8.26
C GLN A 539 9.96 1.58 8.58
N VAL A 540 9.88 2.89 8.73
CA VAL A 540 11.04 3.66 9.23
C VAL A 540 11.35 3.25 10.67
N THR A 541 12.63 3.24 11.06
CA THR A 541 13.05 2.81 12.40
C THR A 541 13.34 3.96 13.35
N GLU A 542 13.39 5.20 12.85
CA GLU A 542 13.70 6.42 13.60
C GLU A 542 12.59 7.46 13.41
N GLY A 543 12.68 8.59 14.11
CA GLY A 543 11.71 9.68 14.01
C GLY A 543 10.37 9.41 14.72
N THR A 544 9.46 10.38 14.59
CA THR A 544 8.12 10.35 15.19
C THR A 544 7.06 10.25 14.11
N ILE A 545 5.84 9.87 14.48
CA ILE A 545 4.72 9.87 13.54
C ILE A 545 4.49 11.25 12.90
N TYR A 546 4.80 12.34 13.60
CA TYR A 546 4.59 13.70 13.08
C TYR A 546 5.64 14.12 12.05
N SER A 547 6.82 13.50 12.03
CA SER A 547 7.89 13.80 11.06
C SER A 547 7.94 12.80 9.91
N GLU A 548 7.60 11.53 10.18
CA GLU A 548 7.80 10.44 9.22
C GLU A 548 6.52 9.76 8.73
N ALA A 549 5.32 10.23 9.11
CA ALA A 549 4.07 9.66 8.58
C ALA A 549 4.04 9.73 7.05
N GLY A 550 3.47 8.70 6.42
CA GLY A 550 3.45 8.60 4.97
C GLY A 550 3.20 7.18 4.44
N GLY A 551 3.00 7.10 3.13
CA GLY A 551 2.67 5.87 2.40
C GLY A 551 3.69 4.74 2.52
N GLU A 552 4.94 5.06 2.86
CA GLU A 552 6.05 4.09 2.99
C GLU A 552 5.99 3.26 4.28
N ASN A 553 5.22 3.67 5.30
CA ASN A 553 5.16 3.01 6.60
C ASN A 553 4.12 1.91 6.68
N GLU A 554 4.15 0.99 5.73
CA GLU A 554 3.11 -0.01 5.49
C GLU A 554 2.79 -0.88 6.72
N LEU A 555 3.81 -1.24 7.52
CA LEU A 555 3.58 -1.99 8.77
C LEU A 555 2.66 -1.21 9.72
N PHE A 556 2.93 0.08 9.94
CA PHE A 556 2.09 0.94 10.76
C PHE A 556 0.67 1.07 10.21
N GLN A 557 0.50 1.16 8.88
CA GLN A 557 -0.82 1.17 8.23
C GLN A 557 -1.63 -0.06 8.60
N LEU A 558 -1.02 -1.25 8.60
CA LEU A 558 -1.68 -2.49 8.99
C LEU A 558 -2.03 -2.54 10.48
N LEU A 559 -1.16 -2.04 11.36
CA LEU A 559 -1.46 -1.98 12.80
C LEU A 559 -2.66 -1.08 13.08
N ILE A 560 -2.72 0.10 12.46
CA ILE A 560 -3.88 1.00 12.59
C ILE A 560 -5.13 0.38 11.94
N SER A 561 -5.00 -0.25 10.78
CA SER A 561 -6.12 -0.93 10.09
C SER A 561 -6.71 -2.07 10.94
N LYS A 562 -5.88 -2.77 11.70
CA LYS A 562 -6.31 -3.79 12.66
C LYS A 562 -7.08 -3.18 13.85
N VAL A 563 -6.67 -1.99 14.29
CA VAL A 563 -7.21 -1.34 15.49
C VAL A 563 -8.49 -0.53 15.21
N MET A 564 -8.62 0.05 14.02
CA MET A 564 -9.81 0.82 13.63
C MET A 564 -11.06 -0.06 13.45
N ASP A 565 -12.24 0.55 13.55
CA ASP A 565 -13.51 -0.09 13.24
C ASP A 565 -13.80 -0.17 11.72
N ASP A 566 -14.88 -0.85 11.32
CA ASP A 566 -15.25 -1.05 9.91
C ASP A 566 -15.58 0.27 9.18
N ASN A 567 -15.82 1.34 9.95
CA ASN A 567 -16.05 2.68 9.44
C ASN A 567 -14.76 3.50 9.31
N GLY A 568 -13.64 2.99 9.83
CA GLY A 568 -12.33 3.64 9.91
C GLY A 568 -12.17 4.59 11.08
N ASN A 569 -13.05 4.52 12.08
CA ASN A 569 -12.88 5.28 13.32
C ASN A 569 -11.90 4.55 14.25
N LEU A 570 -11.12 5.32 15.00
CA LEU A 570 -10.28 4.83 16.08
C LEU A 570 -10.91 5.24 17.41
N GLU A 571 -11.37 4.26 18.19
CA GLU A 571 -11.79 4.47 19.57
C GLU A 571 -10.84 3.72 20.49
N VAL A 572 -9.84 4.44 20.96
CA VAL A 572 -8.67 3.88 21.64
C VAL A 572 -8.24 4.80 22.78
N PRO A 573 -7.49 4.29 23.77
CA PRO A 573 -6.90 5.16 24.79
C PRO A 573 -6.03 6.26 24.19
N GLU A 574 -6.02 7.42 24.84
CA GLU A 574 -5.06 8.51 24.56
C GLU A 574 -3.61 7.96 24.54
N ASP A 575 -2.81 8.37 23.55
CA ASP A 575 -1.46 7.89 23.19
C ASP A 575 -1.34 6.60 22.36
N THR A 576 -2.45 5.91 22.09
CA THR A 576 -2.40 4.61 21.39
C THR A 576 -1.71 4.70 20.04
N VAL A 577 -1.95 5.78 19.28
CA VAL A 577 -1.36 5.96 17.95
C VAL A 577 0.17 6.03 18.03
N ASP A 578 0.72 6.83 18.95
CA ASP A 578 2.17 6.92 19.19
C ASP A 578 2.75 5.58 19.65
N LYS A 579 2.03 4.84 20.51
CA LYS A 579 2.44 3.49 20.93
C LYS A 579 2.45 2.50 19.78
N LEU A 580 1.46 2.54 18.89
CA LEU A 580 1.42 1.68 17.69
C LEU A 580 2.53 2.05 16.70
N TRP A 581 2.85 3.34 16.57
CA TRP A 581 3.99 3.80 15.78
C TRP A 581 5.30 3.21 16.34
N ASN A 582 5.54 3.37 17.64
CA ASN A 582 6.72 2.78 18.29
C ASN A 582 6.72 1.25 18.24
N LEU A 583 5.55 0.60 18.27
CA LEU A 583 5.42 -0.85 18.10
C LEU A 583 5.82 -1.29 16.69
N ALA A 584 5.43 -0.56 15.65
CA ALA A 584 5.85 -0.83 14.27
C ALA A 584 7.36 -0.67 14.12
N LYS A 585 7.94 0.43 14.67
CA LYS A 585 9.39 0.66 14.63
C LYS A 585 10.16 -0.45 15.33
N VAL A 586 9.79 -0.80 16.56
CA VAL A 586 10.50 -1.86 17.31
C VAL A 586 10.33 -3.22 16.64
N ALA A 587 9.16 -3.50 16.04
CA ALA A 587 8.97 -4.72 15.26
C ALA A 587 9.96 -4.77 14.09
N ARG A 588 10.08 -3.70 13.31
CA ARG A 588 11.04 -3.62 12.20
C ARG A 588 12.49 -3.75 12.67
N VAL A 589 12.83 -3.13 13.80
CA VAL A 589 14.16 -3.26 14.38
C VAL A 589 14.44 -4.70 14.82
N THR A 590 13.53 -5.36 15.54
CA THR A 590 13.72 -6.78 15.92
C THR A 590 13.85 -7.68 14.71
N GLN A 591 13.13 -7.39 13.62
CA GLN A 591 13.22 -8.09 12.35
C GLN A 591 14.59 -7.90 11.69
N ASN A 592 15.11 -6.67 11.65
CA ASN A 592 16.46 -6.39 11.13
C ASN A 592 17.55 -7.07 11.96
N VAL A 593 17.45 -7.04 13.30
CA VAL A 593 18.39 -7.70 14.23
C VAL A 593 18.34 -9.22 14.06
N PHE A 594 17.15 -9.79 13.90
CA PHE A 594 16.99 -11.21 13.60
C PHE A 594 17.56 -11.56 12.23
N ALA A 595 17.38 -10.69 11.24
CA ALA A 595 17.93 -10.84 9.90
C ALA A 595 19.46 -10.65 9.81
N GLY A 596 20.09 -10.12 10.85
CA GLY A 596 21.51 -9.75 10.84
C GLY A 596 21.83 -8.51 9.98
N LYS A 597 20.81 -7.70 9.63
CA LYS A 597 20.98 -6.49 8.81
C LYS A 597 21.55 -5.35 9.64
N GLU A 598 22.61 -4.69 9.15
CA GLU A 598 23.25 -3.56 9.84
C GLU A 598 22.26 -2.39 10.06
N SER A 599 21.84 -2.14 11.30
CA SER A 599 21.21 -0.89 11.75
C SER A 599 22.08 -0.15 12.76
N ASN A 600 22.15 1.19 12.65
CA ASN A 600 22.99 2.03 13.50
C ASN A 600 22.62 1.99 15.01
N SER A 601 21.42 1.53 15.37
CA SER A 601 20.86 1.71 16.71
C SER A 601 20.67 0.41 17.51
N ALA A 602 20.45 -0.75 16.88
CA ALA A 602 19.87 -1.89 17.58
C ALA A 602 20.82 -3.00 18.06
N PHE A 603 22.09 -2.99 17.67
CA PHE A 603 22.94 -4.15 17.92
C PHE A 603 23.43 -4.30 19.35
N TYR A 604 23.42 -3.25 20.16
CA TYR A 604 24.16 -3.24 21.40
C TYR A 604 23.30 -3.66 22.60
N PHE A 605 23.49 -4.89 23.09
CA PHE A 605 22.97 -5.38 24.37
C PHE A 605 23.91 -4.97 25.51
N LYS A 606 23.37 -4.46 26.63
CA LYS A 606 24.18 -4.08 27.80
C LYS A 606 24.08 -5.16 28.87
N GLU A 607 25.16 -5.91 29.05
CA GLU A 607 25.27 -6.88 30.15
C GLU A 607 25.49 -6.19 31.52
N GLY A 608 25.42 -6.96 32.62
CA GLY A 608 25.51 -6.46 34.00
C GLY A 608 26.76 -5.64 34.34
N GLY A 609 27.77 -5.60 33.46
CA GLY A 609 28.98 -4.77 33.54
C GLY A 609 29.00 -3.50 32.66
N GLN A 610 27.87 -3.07 32.07
CA GLN A 610 27.74 -1.93 31.15
C GLN A 610 28.50 -2.06 29.81
N ARG A 611 29.09 -3.22 29.51
CA ARG A 611 29.70 -3.47 28.20
C ARG A 611 28.60 -3.68 27.16
N ALA A 612 28.59 -2.82 26.14
CA ALA A 612 27.77 -2.98 24.96
C ALA A 612 28.35 -4.09 24.07
N ILE A 613 27.61 -5.17 23.87
CA ILE A 613 27.97 -6.27 22.98
C ILE A 613 26.98 -6.34 21.82
N GLN A 614 27.48 -6.67 20.62
CA GLN A 614 26.63 -6.96 19.49
C GLN A 614 25.82 -8.23 19.77
N TYR A 615 24.49 -8.13 19.72
CA TYR A 615 23.59 -9.26 19.95
C TYR A 615 22.69 -9.50 18.74
N MET A 616 22.51 -10.77 18.39
CA MET A 616 21.54 -11.23 17.40
C MET A 616 20.51 -12.12 18.07
N LEU A 617 19.25 -11.88 17.75
CA LEU A 617 18.13 -12.68 18.23
C LEU A 617 18.24 -14.12 17.73
N LYS A 618 18.01 -15.08 18.64
CA LYS A 618 18.16 -16.51 18.35
C LYS A 618 16.83 -17.19 18.02
N GLU A 619 15.77 -16.87 18.76
CA GLU A 619 14.50 -17.59 18.69
C GLU A 619 13.33 -16.71 18.26
N SER A 620 13.25 -15.49 18.81
CA SER A 620 12.03 -14.67 18.75
C SER A 620 12.16 -13.46 17.85
N VAL A 621 11.23 -13.32 16.89
CA VAL A 621 11.08 -12.13 16.03
C VAL A 621 9.63 -11.62 16.12
N LEU A 622 9.46 -10.31 16.22
CA LEU A 622 8.13 -9.69 16.26
C LEU A 622 7.53 -9.63 14.85
N SER A 623 7.00 -10.77 14.39
CA SER A 623 6.33 -10.92 13.10
C SER A 623 4.88 -10.40 13.12
N MET A 624 4.23 -10.33 11.95
CA MET A 624 2.80 -9.99 11.85
C MET A 624 1.90 -10.88 12.71
N ARG A 625 2.21 -12.18 12.83
CA ARG A 625 1.46 -13.11 13.71
C ARG A 625 1.63 -12.74 15.19
N GLY A 626 2.82 -12.32 15.60
CA GLY A 626 3.09 -11.85 16.96
C GLY A 626 2.36 -10.54 17.26
N LEU A 627 2.41 -9.59 16.33
CA LEU A 627 1.70 -8.31 16.43
C LEU A 627 0.19 -8.50 16.51
N ASP A 628 -0.38 -9.35 15.66
CA ASP A 628 -1.80 -9.68 15.69
C ASP A 628 -2.22 -10.27 17.04
N LYS A 629 -1.43 -11.18 17.61
CA LYS A 629 -1.70 -11.77 18.93
C LYS A 629 -1.73 -10.73 20.04
N VAL A 630 -0.76 -9.80 20.05
CA VAL A 630 -0.68 -8.71 21.03
C VAL A 630 -1.90 -7.79 20.92
N LEU A 631 -2.20 -7.30 19.71
CA LEU A 631 -3.27 -6.34 19.48
C LEU A 631 -4.66 -6.94 19.67
N SER A 632 -4.89 -8.15 19.14
CA SER A 632 -6.17 -8.84 19.27
C SER A 632 -6.50 -9.12 20.74
N GLN A 633 -5.51 -9.52 21.55
CA GLN A 633 -5.73 -9.74 22.98
C GLN A 633 -6.00 -8.43 23.73
N TRP A 634 -5.29 -7.36 23.38
CA TRP A 634 -5.50 -6.03 23.96
C TRP A 634 -6.91 -5.47 23.67
N GLN A 635 -7.36 -5.57 22.43
CA GLN A 635 -8.72 -5.19 22.01
C GLN A 635 -9.79 -6.08 22.66
N LYS A 636 -9.58 -7.40 22.69
CA LYS A 636 -10.54 -8.36 23.26
C LYS A 636 -10.80 -8.14 24.75
N GLU A 637 -9.79 -7.69 25.49
CA GLU A 637 -9.94 -7.32 26.91
C GLU A 637 -10.48 -5.89 27.10
N GLY A 638 -10.80 -5.17 26.03
CA GLY A 638 -11.35 -3.82 26.07
C GLY A 638 -10.35 -2.79 26.57
N TYR A 639 -9.07 -2.93 26.21
CA TYR A 639 -7.99 -2.05 26.65
C TYR A 639 -7.90 -1.96 28.18
N LYS A 640 -8.01 -3.11 28.86
CA LYS A 640 -8.04 -3.16 30.33
C LYS A 640 -6.73 -2.70 30.96
N TYR A 641 -5.61 -3.10 30.38
CA TYR A 641 -4.27 -2.72 30.81
C TYR A 641 -3.51 -2.02 29.68
N GLU A 642 -2.42 -1.35 30.00
CA GLU A 642 -1.52 -0.78 29.00
C GLU A 642 -1.02 -1.83 28.00
N LEU A 643 -0.73 -1.40 26.76
CA LEU A 643 -0.23 -2.26 25.68
C LEU A 643 1.02 -3.06 26.09
N ASP A 644 1.89 -2.45 26.90
CA ASP A 644 3.12 -3.03 27.44
C ASP A 644 2.87 -4.36 28.16
N TYR A 645 1.77 -4.49 28.91
CA TYR A 645 1.40 -5.75 29.57
C TYR A 645 1.18 -6.88 28.56
N TYR A 646 0.45 -6.60 27.48
CA TYR A 646 0.15 -7.56 26.42
C TYR A 646 1.39 -7.86 25.58
N LEU A 647 2.23 -6.86 25.34
CA LEU A 647 3.50 -7.01 24.64
C LEU A 647 4.46 -7.95 25.38
N TRP A 648 4.56 -7.79 26.69
CA TRP A 648 5.32 -8.73 27.53
C TRP A 648 4.70 -10.13 27.48
N LYS A 649 3.41 -10.24 27.81
CA LYS A 649 2.72 -11.52 28.00
C LYS A 649 2.66 -12.35 26.73
N GLU A 650 2.33 -11.72 25.60
CA GLU A 650 2.02 -12.44 24.36
C GLU A 650 3.24 -12.60 23.45
N PHE A 651 4.30 -11.82 23.64
CA PHE A 651 5.52 -11.88 22.84
C PHE A 651 6.79 -12.08 23.68
N VAL A 652 7.22 -11.10 24.48
CA VAL A 652 8.55 -11.15 25.13
C VAL A 652 8.72 -12.38 26.03
N SER A 653 7.71 -12.72 26.83
CA SER A 653 7.77 -13.86 27.75
C SER A 653 7.69 -15.22 27.06
N GLN A 654 7.35 -15.27 25.76
CA GLN A 654 7.23 -16.52 24.99
C GLN A 654 8.58 -17.04 24.51
N SER A 655 9.61 -16.21 24.44
CA SER A 655 10.97 -16.66 24.12
C SER A 655 11.44 -17.67 25.17
N THR A 656 12.13 -18.75 24.78
CA THR A 656 12.71 -19.67 25.76
C THR A 656 14.12 -19.27 26.15
N ASN A 657 14.80 -18.50 25.30
CA ASN A 657 16.12 -17.96 25.55
C ASN A 657 16.11 -16.75 26.53
N PRO A 658 16.73 -16.84 27.72
CA PRO A 658 16.75 -15.75 28.69
C PRO A 658 17.46 -14.48 28.19
N THR A 659 18.47 -14.63 27.33
CA THR A 659 19.21 -13.49 26.77
C THR A 659 18.37 -12.77 25.72
N ASP A 660 17.64 -13.49 24.86
CA ASP A 660 16.66 -12.87 23.93
C ASP A 660 15.62 -12.06 24.73
N LYS A 661 15.06 -12.62 25.82
CA LYS A 661 14.09 -11.90 26.67
C LYS A 661 14.67 -10.59 27.22
N ALA A 662 15.88 -10.67 27.79
CA ALA A 662 16.55 -9.51 28.39
C ALA A 662 16.87 -8.44 27.33
N TYR A 663 17.35 -8.87 26.17
CA TYR A 663 17.64 -7.99 25.05
C TYR A 663 16.37 -7.31 24.53
N LEU A 664 15.30 -8.06 24.24
CA LEU A 664 14.02 -7.51 23.80
C LEU A 664 13.48 -6.51 24.82
N TYR A 665 13.44 -6.88 26.10
CA TYR A 665 12.98 -5.98 27.14
C TYR A 665 13.79 -4.68 27.20
N GLN A 666 15.12 -4.77 27.10
CA GLN A 666 15.99 -3.60 27.10
C GLN A 666 15.77 -2.73 25.84
N LEU A 667 15.71 -3.34 24.65
CA LEU A 667 15.49 -2.65 23.39
C LEU A 667 14.18 -1.85 23.42
N PHE A 668 13.10 -2.51 23.83
CA PHE A 668 11.76 -1.93 23.89
C PHE A 668 11.71 -0.75 24.88
N LYS A 669 12.43 -0.88 26.00
CA LYS A 669 12.48 0.13 27.04
C LYS A 669 13.35 1.32 26.72
N ASP A 670 14.61 1.06 26.39
CA ASP A 670 15.63 2.09 26.26
C ASP A 670 15.47 2.91 24.97
N GLN A 671 14.91 2.31 23.90
CA GLN A 671 14.82 2.97 22.58
C GLN A 671 13.41 3.35 22.16
N PHE A 672 12.39 2.60 22.58
CA PHE A 672 11.01 2.77 22.09
C PHE A 672 10.00 3.15 23.17
N GLY A 673 10.47 3.37 24.42
CA GLY A 673 9.66 3.93 25.50
C GLY A 673 8.65 2.97 26.14
N PHE A 674 8.72 1.67 25.83
CA PHE A 674 7.90 0.65 26.49
C PHE A 674 8.45 0.30 27.89
N PHE A 675 7.65 -0.33 28.75
CA PHE A 675 8.08 -0.80 30.08
C PHE A 675 8.68 0.32 30.96
N THR A 676 8.21 1.55 30.79
CA THR A 676 8.68 2.75 31.51
C THR A 676 7.81 3.09 32.72
N SER A 677 6.58 2.60 32.77
CA SER A 677 5.66 2.83 33.89
C SER A 677 6.10 2.12 35.17
N SER A 678 5.61 2.60 36.32
CA SER A 678 5.97 2.05 37.63
C SER A 678 5.59 0.56 37.76
N GLY A 679 6.54 -0.25 38.24
CA GLY A 679 6.41 -1.70 38.41
C GLY A 679 7.16 -2.52 37.35
N TRP A 680 7.60 -1.88 36.27
CA TRP A 680 8.45 -2.50 35.27
C TRP A 680 9.93 -2.50 35.64
N GLU A 681 10.39 -1.86 36.72
CA GLU A 681 11.82 -1.66 37.05
C GLU A 681 12.57 -2.93 37.54
N GLN A 682 12.37 -4.06 36.87
CA GLN A 682 12.97 -5.36 37.16
C GLN A 682 14.20 -5.58 36.25
N ARG A 683 15.22 -6.28 36.76
CA ARG A 683 16.50 -6.50 36.05
C ARG A 683 16.72 -8.00 35.78
N PRO A 684 17.39 -8.35 34.66
CA PRO A 684 17.87 -9.72 34.43
C PRO A 684 18.81 -10.21 35.53
N ASP A 685 18.76 -11.51 35.80
CA ASP A 685 19.75 -12.17 36.64
C ASP A 685 20.99 -12.48 35.80
N TYR A 686 22.06 -11.71 36.01
CA TYR A 686 23.33 -11.82 35.29
C TYR A 686 24.33 -12.80 35.94
N GLY A 687 23.96 -13.44 37.06
CA GLY A 687 24.85 -14.34 37.79
C GLY A 687 26.22 -13.74 38.15
N THR A 688 27.22 -14.60 38.29
CA THR A 688 28.62 -14.22 38.61
C THR A 688 29.47 -13.89 37.38
N GLY A 689 28.99 -14.22 36.17
CA GLY A 689 29.73 -14.08 34.91
C GLY A 689 29.32 -12.89 34.04
N GLY A 690 28.28 -12.14 34.41
CA GLY A 690 27.77 -11.01 33.61
C GLY A 690 26.81 -11.41 32.48
N VAL A 691 26.69 -12.71 32.19
CA VAL A 691 25.78 -13.29 31.19
C VAL A 691 24.40 -13.53 31.82
N VAL A 692 23.33 -13.32 31.05
CA VAL A 692 21.95 -13.52 31.53
C VAL A 692 21.68 -15.01 31.79
N ASN A 693 21.52 -15.38 33.06
CA ASN A 693 21.14 -16.73 33.50
C ASN A 693 19.63 -16.96 33.37
N SER A 694 18.83 -16.00 33.83
CA SER A 694 17.37 -16.05 33.77
C SER A 694 16.78 -14.63 33.72
N PHE A 695 15.63 -14.50 33.09
CA PHE A 695 14.88 -13.24 33.10
C PHE A 695 13.39 -13.47 32.89
N ASP A 696 12.66 -13.54 33.98
CA ASP A 696 11.21 -13.56 34.01
C ASP A 696 10.72 -12.54 35.02
N ILE A 697 9.83 -11.65 34.58
CA ILE A 697 9.29 -10.59 35.42
C ILE A 697 7.80 -10.80 35.64
N LYS A 698 7.34 -10.40 36.83
CA LYS A 698 5.90 -10.31 37.08
C LYS A 698 5.40 -9.04 36.42
N ALA A 699 4.86 -9.16 35.20
CA ALA A 699 4.33 -8.04 34.44
C ALA A 699 3.27 -7.27 35.26
N PRO A 700 3.46 -5.96 35.49
CA PRO A 700 2.48 -5.16 36.22
C PRO A 700 1.20 -5.05 35.39
N LYS A 701 0.06 -5.14 36.07
CA LYS A 701 -1.28 -5.03 35.48
C LYS A 701 -1.79 -3.61 35.67
N ILE A 702 -1.12 -2.65 35.03
CA ILE A 702 -1.42 -1.23 35.17
C ILE A 702 -2.70 -0.93 34.38
N PRO A 703 -3.82 -0.58 35.03
CA PRO A 703 -5.04 -0.23 34.33
C PRO A 703 -4.84 1.08 33.56
N LEU A 704 -5.44 1.18 32.38
CA LEU A 704 -5.46 2.43 31.63
C LEU A 704 -6.29 3.46 32.41
N GLY A 705 -5.62 4.42 33.05
CA GLY A 705 -6.25 5.58 33.69
C GLY A 705 -6.68 6.68 32.72
N ARG A 706 -6.55 6.43 31.41
CA ARG A 706 -6.74 7.42 30.34
C ARG A 706 -8.15 7.39 29.79
N THR A 707 -8.59 8.53 29.27
CA THR A 707 -9.84 8.63 28.53
C THR A 707 -9.72 7.91 27.19
N ILE A 708 -10.77 7.19 26.81
CA ILE A 708 -10.90 6.66 25.46
C ILE A 708 -11.23 7.85 24.56
N GLU A 709 -10.39 8.09 23.56
CA GLU A 709 -10.60 9.13 22.57
C GLU A 709 -11.27 8.56 21.34
N PHE A 710 -12.18 9.34 20.76
CA PHE A 710 -12.78 9.03 19.47
C PHE A 710 -12.10 9.85 18.39
N ASN A 711 -11.50 9.17 17.43
CA ASN A 711 -10.88 9.74 16.24
C ASN A 711 -11.65 9.27 15.02
N GLY A 712 -12.12 10.22 14.21
CA GLY A 712 -12.90 9.94 13.01
C GLY A 712 -12.01 9.44 11.86
N PRO A 713 -12.59 9.09 10.71
CA PRO A 713 -11.82 8.51 9.61
C PRO A 713 -10.79 9.48 9.00
N ARG A 714 -11.06 10.79 9.05
CA ARG A 714 -10.08 11.82 8.64
C ARG A 714 -8.87 11.82 9.57
N ASP A 715 -9.09 11.80 10.88
CA ASP A 715 -8.03 11.72 11.88
C ASP A 715 -7.19 10.45 11.67
N THR A 716 -7.83 9.30 11.44
CA THR A 716 -7.15 8.03 11.13
C THR A 716 -6.25 8.13 9.89
N VAL A 717 -6.74 8.74 8.81
CA VAL A 717 -5.95 8.95 7.58
C VAL A 717 -4.81 9.93 7.83
N ASP A 718 -5.04 11.02 8.57
CA ASP A 718 -4.01 12.02 8.90
C ASP A 718 -2.85 11.39 9.70
N TYR A 719 -3.15 10.51 10.66
CA TYR A 719 -2.11 9.81 11.42
C TYR A 719 -1.23 8.93 10.53
N ILE A 720 -1.81 8.32 9.49
CA ILE A 720 -1.11 7.33 8.67
C ILE A 720 -0.37 7.97 7.50
N PHE A 721 -1.06 8.81 6.74
CA PHE A 721 -0.60 9.35 5.47
C PHE A 721 -0.17 10.81 5.56
N GLY A 722 -0.40 11.47 6.70
CA GLY A 722 -0.24 12.90 6.86
C GLY A 722 -1.47 13.69 6.40
N ARG A 723 -1.41 15.01 6.56
CA ARG A 723 -2.52 15.90 6.23
C ARG A 723 -2.77 15.94 4.73
N GLY A 724 -4.04 15.79 4.36
CA GLY A 724 -4.48 15.95 2.97
C GLY A 724 -4.36 17.39 2.48
N PRO A 725 -4.58 17.62 1.16
CA PRO A 725 -4.58 18.96 0.59
C PRO A 725 -5.64 19.82 1.29
N SER A 726 -5.28 21.06 1.63
CA SER A 726 -6.23 22.06 2.11
C SER A 726 -7.14 22.49 0.96
N ARG A 727 -8.41 22.74 1.27
CA ARG A 727 -9.26 23.49 0.35
C ARG A 727 -8.71 24.92 0.27
N GLU A 728 -8.65 25.50 -0.92
CA GLU A 728 -8.15 26.88 -1.11
C GLU A 728 -9.27 27.89 -1.37
N ALA A 729 -10.42 27.42 -1.84
CA ALA A 729 -11.58 28.26 -2.16
C ALA A 729 -12.91 27.57 -1.83
N TRP A 730 -13.96 28.37 -1.67
CA TRP A 730 -15.31 27.85 -1.52
C TRP A 730 -15.71 27.06 -2.78
N PRO A 731 -16.30 25.87 -2.63
CA PRO A 731 -16.69 25.09 -3.78
C PRO A 731 -17.78 25.78 -4.60
N ALA A 732 -17.38 26.38 -5.72
CA ALA A 732 -18.30 26.93 -6.69
C ALA A 732 -19.15 25.78 -7.26
N GLY A 733 -20.47 25.87 -7.11
CA GLY A 733 -21.39 24.86 -7.63
C GLY A 733 -21.08 24.56 -9.10
N GLY A 734 -20.61 23.35 -9.38
CA GLY A 734 -20.38 22.86 -10.73
C GLY A 734 -19.04 23.16 -11.39
N LYS A 735 -18.02 23.71 -10.69
CA LYS A 735 -16.68 23.75 -11.28
C LYS A 735 -15.97 22.41 -11.09
N SER A 736 -15.94 21.58 -12.13
CA SER A 736 -14.75 20.78 -12.37
C SER A 736 -13.64 21.78 -12.67
N VAL A 737 -12.72 21.95 -11.72
CA VAL A 737 -11.41 22.49 -12.07
C VAL A 737 -10.76 21.38 -12.87
N ASN A 738 -10.97 21.40 -14.18
CA ASN A 738 -10.11 20.69 -15.09
C ASN A 738 -8.81 21.49 -15.06
N PRO A 739 -7.75 21.01 -14.39
CA PRO A 739 -6.53 21.79 -14.36
C PRO A 739 -6.04 21.84 -15.79
N LYS A 740 -5.99 23.05 -16.37
CA LYS A 740 -5.34 23.23 -17.66
C LYS A 740 -3.93 22.64 -17.50
N LYS A 741 -3.49 21.84 -18.47
CA LYS A 741 -2.19 21.14 -18.50
C LYS A 741 -0.96 22.05 -18.27
N GLU A 742 -1.15 23.36 -18.18
CA GLU A 742 -0.11 24.35 -17.87
C GLU A 742 -0.21 24.97 -16.46
N SER A 743 -1.33 24.87 -15.73
CA SER A 743 -1.50 25.52 -14.42
C SER A 743 -1.16 24.65 -13.20
N VAL A 744 -1.13 23.32 -13.33
CA VAL A 744 -0.80 22.39 -12.21
C VAL A 744 0.67 22.44 -11.81
N LYS A 745 1.56 22.73 -12.77
CA LYS A 745 2.98 22.91 -12.46
C LYS A 745 3.23 24.15 -11.61
N GLU A 746 2.36 25.16 -11.67
CA GLU A 746 2.52 26.39 -10.90
C GLU A 746 1.90 26.27 -9.48
N GLU A 747 0.79 25.55 -9.31
CA GLU A 747 0.11 25.35 -8.01
C GLU A 747 0.84 24.37 -7.06
N LYS A 748 1.48 23.31 -7.59
CA LYS A 748 2.22 22.36 -6.72
C LYS A 748 3.43 22.98 -6.03
N ILE A 749 3.97 24.07 -6.57
CA ILE A 749 5.19 24.70 -6.07
C ILE A 749 4.88 25.94 -5.21
N SER A 750 3.66 26.50 -5.31
CA SER A 750 3.16 27.47 -4.32
C SER A 750 2.67 26.83 -3.02
N ASN A 751 2.39 25.52 -3.02
CA ASN A 751 1.84 24.80 -1.85
C ASN A 751 2.88 24.08 -0.99
N LEU A 752 4.14 24.02 -1.41
CA LEU A 752 5.25 23.69 -0.53
C LEU A 752 5.61 24.95 0.26
N SER A 753 5.51 24.87 1.59
CA SER A 753 5.93 25.98 2.42
C SER A 753 7.43 26.23 2.22
N LEU A 754 7.88 27.48 2.32
CA LEU A 754 9.29 27.81 2.17
C LEU A 754 10.14 27.06 3.21
N GLU A 755 9.56 26.67 4.35
CA GLU A 755 10.20 25.82 5.35
C GLU A 755 10.46 24.40 4.84
N ALA A 756 9.53 23.77 4.10
CA ALA A 756 9.73 22.43 3.55
C ALA A 756 10.85 22.42 2.48
N LEU A 757 10.92 23.46 1.65
CA LEU A 757 12.02 23.62 0.68
C LEU A 757 13.36 23.86 1.40
N ALA A 758 13.34 24.64 2.48
CA ALA A 758 14.51 24.85 3.32
C ALA A 758 15.00 23.52 3.95
N GLU A 759 14.11 22.68 4.47
CA GLU A 759 14.46 21.36 5.01
C GLU A 759 15.13 20.45 3.96
N ILE A 760 14.68 20.53 2.71
CA ILE A 760 15.22 19.73 1.62
C ILE A 760 16.59 20.23 1.16
N PHE A 761 16.74 21.55 0.99
CA PHE A 761 17.90 22.14 0.31
C PHE A 761 18.95 22.73 1.24
N ASN A 762 18.64 23.01 2.51
CA ASN A 762 19.65 23.44 3.47
C ASN A 762 20.72 22.37 3.72
N PRO A 763 20.41 21.06 3.84
CA PRO A 763 21.44 20.04 3.91
C PRO A 763 22.33 19.98 2.66
N VAL A 764 21.75 20.20 1.48
CA VAL A 764 22.48 20.23 0.19
C VAL A 764 23.40 21.44 0.12
N LEU A 765 22.92 22.60 0.59
CA LEU A 765 23.71 23.83 0.68
C LEU A 765 24.84 23.69 1.70
N VAL A 766 24.59 23.07 2.86
CA VAL A 766 25.62 22.72 3.85
C VAL A 766 26.69 21.81 3.23
N ASP A 767 26.26 20.80 2.46
CA ASP A 767 27.15 19.88 1.78
C ASP A 767 28.04 20.58 0.74
N LEU A 768 27.43 21.44 -0.09
CA LEU A 768 28.16 22.30 -1.03
C LEU A 768 29.19 23.19 -0.31
N TYR A 769 28.83 23.80 0.83
CA TYR A 769 29.76 24.63 1.60
C TYR A 769 30.87 23.82 2.28
N LYS A 770 30.63 22.58 2.72
CA LYS A 770 31.66 21.69 3.28
C LYS A 770 32.74 21.34 2.26
N HIS A 771 32.37 21.22 0.99
CA HIS A 771 33.28 20.94 -0.11
C HIS A 771 33.99 22.19 -0.63
N SER A 772 33.45 23.38 -0.34
CA SER A 772 34.12 24.65 -0.63
C SER A 772 35.30 24.89 0.32
N SER A 773 36.30 25.66 -0.13
CA SER A 773 37.49 26.02 0.66
C SER A 773 37.19 26.92 1.89
N PHE A 774 35.91 27.24 2.15
CA PHE A 774 35.46 28.18 3.16
C PHE A 774 34.63 27.44 4.24
N ASN A 775 35.24 27.18 5.39
CA ASN A 775 34.61 26.52 6.54
C ASN A 775 33.48 27.40 7.11
N LEU A 776 32.24 27.16 6.66
CA LEU A 776 31.05 27.89 7.11
C LEU A 776 29.96 26.92 7.57
N GLN A 777 29.25 27.31 8.63
CA GLN A 777 27.97 26.69 9.01
C GLN A 777 26.84 27.65 8.61
N PRO A 778 26.05 27.36 7.57
CA PRO A 778 24.91 28.21 7.21
C PRO A 778 23.86 28.18 8.33
N ILE A 779 23.30 29.34 8.67
CA ILE A 779 22.18 29.47 9.63
C ILE A 779 20.88 29.25 8.86
N ASN A 780 20.40 28.01 8.78
CA ASN A 780 19.12 27.57 8.19
C ASN A 780 18.38 28.63 7.33
N PRO A 781 18.93 29.00 6.16
CA PRO A 781 18.34 30.04 5.34
C PRO A 781 17.04 29.54 4.71
N THR A 782 16.08 30.43 4.55
CA THR A 782 14.87 30.16 3.76
C THR A 782 15.18 30.45 2.29
N PRO A 783 14.91 29.53 1.34
CA PRO A 783 15.22 29.77 -0.07
C PRO A 783 14.36 30.88 -0.65
N GLU A 784 14.93 31.67 -1.55
CA GLU A 784 14.15 32.47 -2.47
C GLU A 784 13.77 31.63 -3.68
N ILE A 785 12.48 31.59 -4.01
CA ILE A 785 11.97 30.80 -5.11
C ILE A 785 11.62 31.72 -6.28
N VAL A 786 12.22 31.47 -7.43
CA VAL A 786 11.97 32.23 -8.66
C VAL A 786 11.79 31.29 -9.85
N LYS A 787 10.93 31.66 -10.80
CA LYS A 787 10.97 31.01 -12.12
C LYS A 787 12.25 31.41 -12.84
N GLN A 788 12.75 30.56 -13.73
CA GLN A 788 14.00 30.83 -14.43
C GLN A 788 13.93 32.10 -15.30
N ASN A 789 12.75 32.41 -15.84
CA ASN A 789 12.52 33.63 -16.61
C ASN A 789 12.44 34.90 -15.72
N GLN A 790 12.30 34.76 -14.41
CA GLN A 790 12.28 35.86 -13.43
C GLN A 790 13.64 36.07 -12.76
N LEU A 791 14.54 35.09 -12.81
CA LEU A 791 15.90 35.21 -12.28
C LEU A 791 16.69 36.27 -13.05
N ASP A 792 17.11 37.34 -12.37
CA ASP A 792 17.89 38.43 -12.93
C ASP A 792 19.33 38.39 -12.40
N TYR A 793 20.23 37.85 -13.23
CA TYR A 793 21.65 37.70 -12.90
C TYR A 793 22.37 39.05 -12.77
N GLN A 794 21.93 40.08 -13.50
CA GLN A 794 22.56 41.40 -13.47
C GLN A 794 22.20 42.15 -12.18
N ILE A 795 20.95 42.06 -11.72
CA ILE A 795 20.55 42.66 -10.43
C ILE A 795 21.29 41.97 -9.27
N ARG A 796 21.49 40.65 -9.35
CA ARG A 796 22.21 39.88 -8.31
C ARG A 796 23.69 40.20 -8.28
N GLU A 797 24.33 40.42 -9.42
CA GLU A 797 25.73 40.90 -9.46
C GLU A 797 25.90 42.25 -8.74
N ASN A 798 24.92 43.14 -8.85
CA ASN A 798 24.98 44.51 -8.30
C ASN A 798 24.55 44.64 -6.82
N ASN A 799 24.01 43.58 -6.20
CA ASN A 799 23.53 43.58 -4.82
C ASN A 799 24.38 42.65 -3.94
N ASP A 800 25.07 43.22 -2.95
CA ASP A 800 25.91 42.51 -1.98
C ASP A 800 25.05 41.96 -0.81
N PRO A 801 24.83 40.63 -0.71
CA PRO A 801 24.07 40.04 0.38
C PRO A 801 24.95 40.00 1.65
N ARG A 802 24.93 41.08 2.43
CA ARG A 802 25.61 41.10 3.73
C ARG A 802 24.96 40.08 4.68
N ASN A 803 25.71 39.02 4.99
CA ASN A 803 25.63 38.18 6.21
C ASN A 803 24.58 37.04 6.36
N ASN A 804 23.81 36.59 5.34
CA ASN A 804 22.73 35.62 5.60
C ASN A 804 22.72 34.28 4.82
N ALA A 805 23.80 33.87 4.14
CA ALA A 805 23.88 32.56 3.45
C ALA A 805 22.63 32.27 2.56
N GLU A 806 22.12 33.28 1.88
CA GLU A 806 20.91 33.19 1.05
C GLU A 806 21.17 32.35 -0.21
N TYR A 807 20.12 31.72 -0.72
CA TYR A 807 20.18 30.99 -1.99
C TYR A 807 18.85 31.09 -2.73
N VAL A 808 18.94 31.01 -4.06
CA VAL A 808 17.82 31.08 -4.98
C VAL A 808 17.65 29.73 -5.64
N LEU A 809 16.42 29.19 -5.63
CA LEU A 809 16.06 27.98 -6.35
C LEU A 809 15.18 28.30 -7.55
N ASN A 810 15.46 27.62 -8.66
CA ASN A 810 14.61 27.64 -9.83
C ASN A 810 13.37 26.78 -9.58
N LEU A 811 12.21 27.43 -9.49
CA LEU A 811 10.88 26.82 -9.37
C LEU A 811 10.71 25.72 -10.42
N ASP A 812 11.17 25.98 -11.64
CA ASP A 812 10.94 25.13 -12.79
C ASP A 812 11.60 23.74 -12.65
N THR A 813 12.68 23.61 -11.87
CA THR A 813 13.44 22.36 -11.72
C THR A 813 13.50 21.78 -10.31
N ALA A 814 13.30 22.59 -9.26
CA ALA A 814 13.54 22.21 -7.87
C ALA A 814 12.85 20.90 -7.41
N MET A 815 11.74 20.49 -8.05
CA MET A 815 10.95 19.30 -7.70
C MET A 815 10.97 18.21 -8.79
N ILE A 816 11.87 18.31 -9.76
CA ILE A 816 12.03 17.28 -10.79
C ILE A 816 12.64 16.03 -10.16
N ASN A 817 11.99 14.88 -10.38
CA ASN A 817 12.62 13.60 -10.12
C ASN A 817 13.54 13.22 -11.29
N TYR A 818 14.83 13.46 -11.11
CA TYR A 818 15.86 13.20 -12.11
C TYR A 818 15.99 11.71 -12.50
N ASP A 819 15.52 10.78 -11.67
CA ASP A 819 15.51 9.34 -11.98
C ASP A 819 14.51 8.95 -13.07
N LEU A 820 13.52 9.80 -13.31
CA LEU A 820 12.50 9.60 -14.34
C LEU A 820 12.84 10.30 -15.66
N ILE A 821 13.95 11.04 -15.71
CA ILE A 821 14.39 11.71 -16.93
C ILE A 821 15.26 10.74 -17.73
N PRO A 822 14.88 10.40 -18.98
CA PRO A 822 15.75 9.64 -19.87
C PRO A 822 17.13 10.30 -20.01
N SER A 823 18.20 9.52 -19.90
CA SER A 823 19.57 10.05 -19.85
C SER A 823 19.97 10.83 -21.11
N ASP A 824 19.35 10.54 -22.26
CA ASP A 824 19.53 11.26 -23.52
C ASP A 824 18.91 12.67 -23.54
N LYS A 825 17.98 12.96 -22.62
CA LYS A 825 17.41 14.30 -22.44
C LYS A 825 18.28 15.23 -21.59
N ILE A 826 19.26 14.70 -20.87
CA ILE A 826 20.22 15.49 -20.08
C ILE A 826 21.41 15.84 -20.98
N LYS A 827 21.52 17.11 -21.38
CA LYS A 827 22.50 17.57 -22.37
C LYS A 827 23.52 18.52 -21.74
N ILE A 828 24.79 18.37 -22.13
CA ILE A 828 25.89 19.24 -21.72
C ILE A 828 26.32 20.11 -22.90
N PHE A 829 26.43 21.42 -22.68
CA PHE A 829 26.83 22.40 -23.69
C PHE A 829 28.06 23.19 -23.22
N SER A 830 29.06 23.40 -24.07
CA SER A 830 30.28 24.16 -23.74
C SER A 830 30.13 25.68 -23.88
N LEU A 831 29.14 26.15 -24.63
CA LEU A 831 28.88 27.57 -24.91
C LEU A 831 30.16 28.33 -25.33
N ASP A 832 30.89 27.80 -26.32
CA ASP A 832 32.17 28.35 -26.80
C ASP A 832 32.07 29.84 -27.19
N GLU A 833 30.88 30.28 -27.64
CA GLU A 833 30.60 31.67 -27.98
C GLU A 833 30.61 32.64 -26.77
N MET A 834 30.52 32.11 -25.55
CA MET A 834 30.52 32.87 -24.31
C MET A 834 31.89 32.89 -23.62
N VAL A 835 32.92 32.24 -24.18
CA VAL A 835 34.27 32.28 -23.60
C VAL A 835 34.76 33.73 -23.50
N GLY A 836 35.21 34.13 -22.31
CA GLY A 836 35.63 35.50 -22.03
C GLY A 836 34.52 36.43 -21.52
N LYS A 837 33.27 35.94 -21.42
CA LYS A 837 32.13 36.66 -20.84
C LYS A 837 31.97 36.36 -19.36
N SER A 838 31.44 37.30 -18.59
CA SER A 838 31.15 37.05 -17.18
C SER A 838 30.02 36.03 -17.00
N LEU A 839 29.98 35.35 -15.86
CA LEU A 839 28.91 34.38 -15.58
C LEU A 839 27.52 35.03 -15.57
N TYR A 840 27.36 36.31 -15.20
CA TYR A 840 26.06 36.96 -15.34
C TYR A 840 25.66 37.16 -16.81
N GLU A 841 26.59 37.53 -17.70
CA GLU A 841 26.34 37.64 -19.14
C GLU A 841 25.97 36.27 -19.71
N VAL A 842 26.63 35.21 -19.23
CA VAL A 842 26.34 33.81 -19.57
C VAL A 842 24.94 33.41 -19.09
N GLY A 843 24.58 33.72 -17.84
CA GLY A 843 23.24 33.46 -17.29
C GLY A 843 22.13 34.16 -18.08
N MET A 844 22.34 35.43 -18.48
CA MET A 844 21.40 36.17 -19.32
C MET A 844 21.28 35.56 -20.73
N TYR A 845 22.39 35.11 -21.30
CA TYR A 845 22.39 34.41 -22.58
C TYR A 845 21.62 33.09 -22.51
N ILE A 846 21.90 32.27 -21.49
CA ILE A 846 21.21 30.99 -21.25
C ILE A 846 19.70 31.20 -21.12
N LYS A 847 19.31 32.17 -20.28
CA LYS A 847 17.91 32.55 -20.08
C LYS A 847 17.25 32.95 -21.40
N SER A 848 17.90 33.77 -22.23
CA SER A 848 17.31 34.22 -23.50
C SER A 848 17.23 33.14 -24.58
N LYS A 849 18.21 32.24 -24.66
CA LYS A 849 18.36 31.29 -25.78
C LYS A 849 17.79 29.91 -25.50
N TYR A 850 17.83 29.46 -24.25
CA TYR A 850 17.53 28.06 -23.90
C TYR A 850 16.27 27.89 -23.04
N SER A 851 15.80 28.92 -22.31
CA SER A 851 14.68 28.77 -21.35
C SER A 851 13.35 28.30 -21.97
N ASP A 852 13.11 28.56 -23.26
CA ASP A 852 11.90 28.08 -23.94
C ASP A 852 11.94 26.58 -24.21
N LYS A 853 13.11 26.03 -24.57
CA LYS A 853 13.29 24.65 -25.05
C LYS A 853 13.88 23.69 -24.01
N TYR A 854 14.52 24.23 -22.98
CA TYR A 854 15.20 23.45 -21.96
C TYR A 854 14.80 23.91 -20.56
N TRP A 855 14.74 22.96 -19.62
CA TRP A 855 14.80 23.24 -18.20
C TRP A 855 16.26 23.50 -17.80
N ILE A 856 16.48 24.47 -16.90
CA ILE A 856 17.81 24.92 -16.47
C ILE A 856 18.02 24.50 -15.01
N PRO A 857 18.79 23.42 -14.75
CA PRO A 857 18.96 22.85 -13.41
C PRO A 857 19.83 23.68 -12.49
N GLY A 858 19.61 23.54 -11.18
CA GLY A 858 20.32 24.22 -10.09
C GLY A 858 20.84 23.24 -9.02
N LEU A 859 20.71 23.62 -7.74
CA LEU A 859 21.10 22.79 -6.59
C LEU A 859 20.37 21.43 -6.52
N ASP A 860 19.20 21.34 -7.13
CA ASP A 860 18.43 20.12 -7.32
C ASP A 860 19.18 19.07 -8.15
N TYR A 861 19.91 19.50 -9.18
CA TYR A 861 20.78 18.59 -9.93
C TYR A 861 22.02 18.21 -9.15
N TYR A 862 22.59 19.14 -8.38
CA TYR A 862 23.69 18.82 -7.47
C TYR A 862 23.30 17.69 -6.50
N LYS A 863 22.15 17.84 -5.82
CA LYS A 863 21.57 16.82 -4.92
C LYS A 863 21.39 15.46 -5.61
N TYR A 864 20.96 15.46 -6.87
CA TYR A 864 20.82 14.23 -7.64
C TYR A 864 22.18 13.54 -7.89
N THR A 865 23.17 14.32 -8.33
CA THR A 865 24.51 13.80 -8.68
C THR A 865 25.40 13.50 -7.46
N SER A 866 25.18 14.11 -6.30
CA SER A 866 25.95 13.82 -5.08
C SER A 866 25.72 12.38 -4.60
N ASN A 867 24.57 11.79 -4.92
CA ASN A 867 24.21 10.41 -4.57
C ASN A 867 24.49 9.39 -5.69
N LYS A 868 24.88 9.84 -6.88
CA LYS A 868 25.14 9.00 -8.05
C LYS A 868 26.35 9.53 -8.80
N HIS A 869 27.47 8.80 -8.79
CA HIS A 869 28.63 9.15 -9.63
C HIS A 869 28.23 9.09 -11.12
N PRO A 870 28.02 10.22 -11.80
CA PRO A 870 27.51 10.18 -13.15
C PRO A 870 28.67 9.91 -14.10
N GLU A 871 28.62 8.78 -14.83
CA GLU A 871 29.65 8.38 -15.80
C GLU A 871 29.86 9.40 -16.94
N PHE A 872 28.93 10.35 -17.13
CA PHE A 872 28.96 11.35 -18.20
C PHE A 872 29.84 12.59 -17.93
N LEU A 873 30.35 12.80 -16.71
CA LEU A 873 31.21 13.95 -16.40
C LEU A 873 32.62 13.74 -16.99
N GLN A 874 32.85 14.34 -18.17
CA GLN A 874 34.14 14.33 -18.85
C GLN A 874 35.25 14.92 -17.96
N LYS A 875 36.45 14.33 -18.01
CA LYS A 875 37.61 14.75 -17.22
C LYS A 875 37.99 16.22 -17.48
N ASN A 876 38.39 16.94 -16.44
CA ASN A 876 38.88 18.33 -16.51
C ASN A 876 37.87 19.31 -17.12
N LYS A 877 36.56 19.10 -16.88
CA LYS A 877 35.49 20.01 -17.30
C LYS A 877 34.66 20.47 -16.11
N PHE A 878 34.30 21.75 -16.13
CA PHE A 878 33.37 22.35 -15.17
C PHE A 878 31.95 22.24 -15.73
N VAL A 879 30.99 21.85 -14.89
CA VAL A 879 29.56 21.82 -15.25
C VAL A 879 28.79 22.73 -14.29
N PHE A 880 28.42 23.90 -14.78
CA PHE A 880 27.69 24.93 -14.06
C PHE A 880 26.18 24.68 -14.06
N MET A 881 25.54 25.00 -12.94
CA MET A 881 24.12 24.79 -12.67
C MET A 881 23.42 26.15 -12.46
N PHE A 882 23.09 26.83 -13.56
CA PHE A 882 22.55 28.20 -13.55
C PHE A 882 21.13 28.33 -13.00
N GLY A 883 20.43 27.23 -12.73
CA GLY A 883 19.12 27.22 -12.10
C GLY A 883 19.16 27.53 -10.60
N SER A 884 20.32 27.78 -10.01
CA SER A 884 20.40 28.28 -8.65
C SER A 884 21.53 29.30 -8.50
N LEU A 885 21.34 30.22 -7.56
CA LEU A 885 22.40 31.12 -7.10
C LEU A 885 22.59 30.95 -5.60
N VAL A 886 23.83 31.02 -5.13
CA VAL A 886 24.19 30.93 -3.71
C VAL A 886 25.00 32.15 -3.30
N ALA A 887 24.78 32.65 -2.09
CA ALA A 887 25.50 33.78 -1.53
C ALA A 887 26.57 33.31 -0.53
N GLY A 888 27.86 33.50 -0.86
CA GLY A 888 28.97 33.21 0.04
C GLY A 888 29.26 34.34 1.02
N MET A 889 29.91 34.06 2.16
CA MET A 889 30.15 35.05 3.23
C MET A 889 31.14 36.18 2.87
N HIS A 890 31.84 36.09 1.74
CA HIS A 890 32.87 37.05 1.33
C HIS A 890 32.87 37.47 -0.15
N VAL A 891 31.92 37.02 -0.98
CA VAL A 891 31.88 37.38 -2.40
C VAL A 891 30.42 37.34 -2.88
N SER A 892 30.12 38.20 -3.86
CA SER A 892 28.89 38.29 -4.65
C SER A 892 28.14 36.97 -4.88
N TRP A 893 26.85 37.06 -5.23
CA TRP A 893 26.07 35.94 -5.75
C TRP A 893 26.88 35.07 -6.72
N SER A 894 26.79 33.76 -6.54
CA SER A 894 27.63 32.77 -7.20
C SER A 894 26.80 31.64 -7.81
N VAL A 895 27.33 31.00 -8.85
CA VAL A 895 26.73 29.86 -9.53
C VAL A 895 27.42 28.58 -9.05
N PRO A 896 26.68 27.56 -8.59
CA PRO A 896 27.25 26.27 -8.22
C PRO A 896 27.69 25.48 -9.46
N PHE A 897 28.76 24.68 -9.32
CA PHE A 897 29.28 23.84 -10.39
C PHE A 897 29.85 22.52 -9.85
N LEU A 898 29.95 21.53 -10.75
CA LEU A 898 30.65 20.26 -10.54
C LEU A 898 31.96 20.23 -11.32
N TYR A 899 32.99 19.62 -10.75
CA TYR A 899 34.29 19.41 -11.37
C TYR A 899 34.80 17.98 -11.13
N ASN A 900 35.37 17.36 -12.16
CA ASN A 900 35.93 16.00 -12.10
C ASN A 900 37.46 16.04 -12.23
N SER A 901 38.17 15.74 -11.14
CA SER A 901 39.65 15.77 -11.04
C SER A 901 40.31 14.40 -11.28
N GLU A 902 41.61 14.37 -11.62
CA GLU A 902 42.31 13.17 -12.11
C GLU A 902 42.44 11.99 -11.10
N ASP A 903 42.30 12.22 -9.78
CA ASP A 903 42.72 11.28 -8.72
C ASP A 903 41.61 10.84 -7.71
N ILE A 904 40.34 10.83 -8.11
CA ILE A 904 39.11 10.39 -7.38
C ILE A 904 38.34 11.53 -6.67
N SER A 905 37.02 11.49 -6.88
CA SER A 905 35.90 12.33 -6.41
C SER A 905 35.56 13.55 -7.28
N ILE A 906 34.29 13.59 -7.69
CA ILE A 906 33.63 14.78 -8.24
C ILE A 906 33.55 15.78 -7.08
N SER A 907 34.14 16.97 -7.26
CA SER A 907 34.05 18.06 -6.30
C SER A 907 32.98 19.05 -6.73
N ALA A 908 32.23 19.59 -5.77
CA ALA A 908 31.28 20.67 -6.00
C ALA A 908 31.78 21.94 -5.33
N ASP A 909 31.64 23.08 -6.02
CA ASP A 909 31.99 24.40 -5.51
C ASP A 909 31.09 25.45 -6.18
N TYR A 910 31.32 26.72 -5.91
CA TYR A 910 30.59 27.83 -6.54
C TYR A 910 31.54 28.95 -6.97
N THR A 911 31.12 29.72 -7.98
CA THR A 911 31.94 30.80 -8.55
C THR A 911 31.11 32.06 -8.75
N GLY A 912 31.71 33.22 -8.43
CA GLY A 912 31.04 34.52 -8.45
C GLY A 912 30.53 34.91 -9.84
N LEU A 913 29.41 35.65 -9.89
CA LEU A 913 28.80 36.09 -11.14
C LEU A 913 29.69 37.01 -12.00
N SER A 914 30.70 37.65 -11.41
CA SER A 914 31.68 38.49 -12.09
C SER A 914 32.85 37.71 -12.71
N GLU A 915 33.00 36.42 -12.38
CA GLU A 915 34.04 35.57 -12.95
C GLU A 915 33.74 35.20 -14.40
N VAL A 916 34.76 34.78 -15.13
CA VAL A 916 34.72 34.66 -16.60
C VAL A 916 34.53 33.20 -17.03
N TRP A 917 33.62 32.97 -17.98
CA TRP A 917 33.42 31.68 -18.63
C TRP A 917 34.67 31.27 -19.42
N GLY A 918 35.25 30.14 -19.05
CA GLY A 918 36.44 29.53 -19.64
C GLY A 918 36.13 28.51 -20.73
N THR A 919 37.19 28.06 -21.42
CA THR A 919 37.08 27.04 -22.48
C THR A 919 36.80 25.63 -21.94
N GLN A 920 36.87 25.43 -20.63
CA GLN A 920 36.60 24.17 -19.95
C GLN A 920 35.21 24.15 -19.29
N ASP A 921 34.46 25.25 -19.41
CA ASP A 921 33.19 25.45 -18.73
C ASP A 921 32.05 24.94 -19.60
N ASN A 922 31.08 24.31 -18.95
CA ASN A 922 29.92 23.73 -19.60
C ASN A 922 28.70 23.97 -18.72
N ILE A 923 27.53 23.85 -19.32
CA ILE A 923 26.24 23.89 -18.63
C ILE A 923 25.50 22.58 -18.85
N VAL A 924 24.77 22.14 -17.82
CA VAL A 924 23.76 21.09 -17.93
C VAL A 924 22.40 21.72 -18.25
N LEU A 925 21.70 21.15 -19.24
CA LEU A 925 20.34 21.53 -19.63
C LEU A 925 19.50 20.26 -19.83
N ILE A 926 18.22 20.30 -19.49
CA ILE A 926 17.29 19.17 -19.68
C ILE A 926 16.30 19.55 -20.78
N GLU A 927 16.17 18.71 -21.81
CA GLU A 927 15.19 18.93 -22.88
C GLU A 927 13.75 18.82 -22.36
N LYS A 928 12.88 19.79 -22.70
CA LYS A 928 11.50 19.85 -22.20
C LYS A 928 10.61 18.71 -22.69
#